data_AF-A0A6L9SI95-F1
#
_entry.id   AF-A0A6L9SI95-F1
#
_cell.length_a   1.000
_cell.length_b   1.000
_cell.length_c   1.000
_cell.angle_alpha   90.00
_cell.angle_beta   90.00
_cell.angle_gamma   90.00
#
_symmetry.space_group_name_H-M   'P 1'
#
loop_
_entity.id
_entity.type
_entity.pdbx_description
1 polymer ?
#
loop_
_entity_poly.entity_id
_entity_poly.type
_entity_poly.pdbx_seq_one_letter_code
_entity_poly.pdbx_strand_id
1 'polypeptide(L)'
;MSSAAGAVLAIEDLRTHFHTRDGVVKAVDGVDLEVSAGTTLCVVGESGCGKSMMARSVLGLIEPPGRVQSGAIWWQPDRGREGTNLATLDPHGERLRRVRGAEIGMVFQEPIAALSPMYTVGAQLVEAIRLHTDLSMGEAKDRAIAELTRVGIPRPEKRFDAYPFQLSGGMCQRVMIAIALCCDPALLIADEPTTALDVTTQARILDLLGELQEQTGMAVMFITHDMGVVAEIADEVAVMYLGRIVERACVDDIFASPAHPYTQALLESIPSIDGHRKSRLAAIEGLVPHPSDRPAGCPFHPRCRAALPGLCDVEMPDRHQLGPDRLAACHLYAPSVRENGPLATGRAEPVEAVSPTRPGSAVPRKKPGSVPGQAPGPRETTTADVDSDVRADADVEPLLTVRDVRVHFPVKHGLLRRAAWEVKAVAGVSLEIMPGETLGLVGESGCGKSTLGRAIVRALEPTEGAIWYRDGETGPVDLARLRGRELQPYRGKVRMIFQDPFGSLNPRKTLLQIIGEPLRRLPDGVRPDSSLPDRVAEMLRAVGLRPEYMWRYPHAFSGGERQRINIARALITQPRLVIADEAVSALDVSIRAQILNLLGDLQAEMDLTYLFISHDLSVVQHVCDRVAVMHLGSIVEQAGTDRLFAEPRHPYTAALLSAVPVPDPRRRGGDGRIRLDGELPDSSDPPAGCGFHVRCPYRREERCMSEVPSLVSASGDHGVACHHADELDLQRPSSAEPRARVSTGRDDGLVPSAER
;
A
#
# COMPACT_ATOMS: atom_id res chain seq x y z
N MET A 1 -10.15 -39.87 -1.96
CA MET A 1 -8.89 -39.50 -1.29
C MET A 1 -9.27 -38.51 -0.21
N SER A 2 -8.77 -38.74 1.00
CA SER A 2 -9.21 -38.12 2.23
C SER A 2 -9.03 -36.60 2.15
N SER A 3 -10.10 -35.82 2.32
CA SER A 3 -9.92 -34.45 2.79
C SER A 3 -9.06 -34.52 4.05
N ALA A 4 -7.99 -33.74 4.10
CA ALA A 4 -7.21 -33.60 5.32
C ALA A 4 -8.17 -33.17 6.44
N ALA A 5 -8.06 -33.80 7.61
CA ALA A 5 -9.04 -33.68 8.68
C ALA A 5 -9.15 -32.23 9.19
N GLY A 6 -10.09 -31.43 8.65
CA GLY A 6 -10.36 -30.06 9.12
C GLY A 6 -10.54 -28.96 8.06
N ALA A 7 -10.37 -29.25 6.76
CA ALA A 7 -10.61 -28.27 5.71
C ALA A 7 -12.11 -27.92 5.56
N VAL A 8 -12.44 -26.63 5.56
CA VAL A 8 -13.80 -26.13 5.26
C VAL A 8 -14.00 -25.82 3.79
N LEU A 9 -12.91 -25.49 3.09
CA LEU A 9 -12.88 -25.26 1.65
C LEU A 9 -11.70 -26.03 1.06
N ALA A 10 -11.94 -26.79 -0.01
CA ALA A 10 -10.90 -27.38 -0.83
C ALA A 10 -11.14 -27.06 -2.31
N ILE A 11 -10.11 -26.57 -2.98
CA ILE A 11 -10.08 -26.23 -4.39
C ILE A 11 -9.17 -27.25 -5.08
N GLU A 12 -9.65 -27.86 -6.16
CA GLU A 12 -8.93 -28.89 -6.92
C GLU A 12 -8.90 -28.54 -8.42
N ASP A 13 -7.70 -28.47 -9.02
CA ASP A 13 -7.42 -28.08 -10.43
C ASP A 13 -8.35 -26.97 -10.96
N LEU A 14 -8.57 -25.90 -10.18
CA LEU A 14 -9.50 -24.84 -10.57
C LEU A 14 -8.96 -24.08 -11.77
N ARG A 15 -9.78 -23.99 -12.82
CA ARG A 15 -9.49 -23.22 -14.03
C ARG A 15 -10.61 -22.24 -14.32
N THR A 16 -10.31 -20.95 -14.31
CA THR A 16 -11.25 -19.88 -14.62
C THR A 16 -10.71 -19.05 -15.77
N HIS A 17 -11.35 -19.16 -16.93
CA HIS A 17 -10.87 -18.59 -18.20
C HIS A 17 -11.91 -17.61 -18.77
N PHE A 18 -11.44 -16.57 -19.44
CA PHE A 18 -12.27 -15.59 -20.15
C PHE A 18 -12.06 -15.74 -21.65
N HIS A 19 -13.15 -15.95 -22.38
CA HIS A 19 -13.11 -16.11 -23.84
C HIS A 19 -13.40 -14.78 -24.52
N THR A 20 -12.35 -14.06 -24.91
CA THR A 20 -12.47 -12.78 -25.61
C THR A 20 -12.31 -12.99 -27.12
N ARG A 21 -12.53 -11.92 -27.90
CA ARG A 21 -12.30 -11.96 -29.36
C ARG A 21 -10.83 -12.14 -29.72
N ASP A 22 -9.94 -11.66 -28.85
CA ASP A 22 -8.49 -11.64 -29.07
C ASP A 22 -7.78 -12.88 -28.50
N GLY A 23 -8.50 -13.77 -27.81
CA GLY A 23 -7.94 -15.02 -27.28
C GLY A 23 -8.59 -15.49 -25.98
N VAL A 24 -7.95 -16.46 -25.32
CA VAL A 24 -8.39 -16.98 -24.02
C VAL A 24 -7.49 -16.44 -22.93
N VAL A 25 -8.06 -15.64 -22.02
CA VAL A 25 -7.37 -15.13 -20.84
C VAL A 25 -7.47 -16.19 -19.74
N LYS A 26 -6.34 -16.77 -19.33
CA LYS A 26 -6.29 -17.80 -18.29
C LYS A 26 -6.06 -17.19 -16.91
N ALA A 27 -7.12 -16.63 -16.31
CA ALA A 27 -7.02 -15.91 -15.04
C ALA A 27 -6.65 -16.81 -13.85
N VAL A 28 -7.23 -18.02 -13.81
CA VAL A 28 -6.87 -19.10 -12.88
C VAL A 28 -6.67 -20.37 -13.70
N ASP A 29 -5.59 -21.11 -13.48
CA ASP A 29 -5.24 -22.25 -14.35
C ASP A 29 -4.50 -23.37 -13.60
N GLY A 30 -5.25 -24.16 -12.84
CA GLY A 30 -4.74 -25.31 -12.10
C GLY A 30 -4.31 -24.93 -10.69
N VAL A 31 -5.19 -24.22 -9.97
CA VAL A 31 -5.03 -23.92 -8.55
C VAL A 31 -5.57 -25.08 -7.74
N ASP A 32 -4.76 -25.56 -6.79
CA ASP A 32 -5.26 -26.37 -5.67
C ASP A 32 -4.91 -25.66 -4.37
N LEU A 33 -5.88 -25.59 -3.47
CA LEU A 33 -5.81 -24.80 -2.25
C LEU A 33 -6.77 -25.38 -1.21
N GLU A 34 -6.38 -25.37 0.06
CA GLU A 34 -7.24 -25.82 1.15
C GLU A 34 -7.25 -24.75 2.24
N VAL A 35 -8.41 -24.55 2.87
CA VAL A 35 -8.59 -23.62 4.00
C VAL A 35 -9.14 -24.41 5.17
N SER A 36 -8.44 -24.36 6.30
CA SER A 36 -8.82 -25.07 7.53
C SER A 36 -9.68 -24.20 8.45
N ALA A 37 -10.62 -24.83 9.17
CA ALA A 37 -11.43 -24.14 10.19
C ALA A 37 -10.55 -23.43 11.22
N GLY A 38 -10.93 -22.22 11.64
CA GLY A 38 -10.22 -21.45 12.67
C GLY A 38 -8.80 -21.01 12.32
N THR A 39 -8.39 -21.13 11.05
CA THR A 39 -7.07 -20.68 10.57
C THR A 39 -7.20 -19.54 9.57
N THR A 40 -6.15 -18.72 9.47
CA THR A 40 -6.00 -17.68 8.46
C THR A 40 -5.02 -18.14 7.37
N LEU A 41 -5.56 -18.41 6.19
CA LEU A 41 -4.78 -18.62 4.97
C LEU A 41 -4.62 -17.29 4.23
N CYS A 42 -3.38 -16.81 4.11
CA CYS A 42 -3.06 -15.66 3.28
C CYS A 42 -2.74 -16.06 1.85
N VAL A 43 -3.33 -15.38 0.86
CA VAL A 43 -3.02 -15.57 -0.56
C VAL A 43 -2.37 -14.32 -1.11
N VAL A 44 -1.12 -14.46 -1.57
CA VAL A 44 -0.24 -13.33 -1.93
C VAL A 44 0.29 -13.44 -3.34
N GLY A 45 0.65 -12.31 -3.94
CA GLY A 45 1.24 -12.26 -5.28
C GLY A 45 1.04 -10.89 -5.93
N GLU A 46 1.72 -10.64 -7.05
CA GLU A 46 1.57 -9.39 -7.81
C GLU A 46 0.13 -9.22 -8.36
N SER A 47 -0.26 -7.98 -8.64
CA SER A 47 -1.57 -7.63 -9.17
C SER A 47 -1.77 -8.26 -10.54
N GLY A 48 -3.00 -8.70 -10.80
CA GLY A 48 -3.33 -9.44 -12.01
C GLY A 48 -2.88 -10.90 -12.01
N CYS A 49 -2.27 -11.43 -10.95
CA CYS A 49 -1.91 -12.85 -10.88
C CYS A 49 -3.12 -13.80 -10.66
N GLY A 50 -4.32 -13.28 -10.41
CA GLY A 50 -5.56 -14.07 -10.37
C GLY A 50 -6.18 -14.29 -8.98
N LYS A 51 -5.65 -13.69 -7.90
CA LYS A 51 -6.14 -13.86 -6.51
C LYS A 51 -7.64 -13.56 -6.35
N SER A 52 -8.06 -12.37 -6.76
CA SER A 52 -9.47 -11.95 -6.71
C SER A 52 -10.37 -12.75 -7.65
N MET A 53 -9.83 -13.23 -8.79
CA MET A 53 -10.57 -14.11 -9.69
C MET A 53 -10.79 -15.49 -9.07
N MET A 54 -9.79 -16.04 -8.37
CA MET A 54 -9.92 -17.28 -7.62
C MET A 54 -11.00 -17.14 -6.52
N ALA A 55 -10.97 -16.08 -5.72
CA ALA A 55 -12.00 -15.81 -4.71
C ALA A 55 -13.41 -15.70 -5.32
N ARG A 56 -13.57 -14.94 -6.41
CA ARG A 56 -14.86 -14.82 -7.10
C ARG A 56 -15.31 -16.15 -7.70
N SER A 57 -14.40 -17.00 -8.16
CA SER A 57 -14.73 -18.35 -8.66
C SER A 57 -15.27 -19.26 -7.57
N VAL A 58 -14.74 -19.21 -6.34
CA VAL A 58 -15.26 -19.97 -5.18
C VAL A 58 -16.72 -19.65 -4.96
N LEU A 59 -17.07 -18.38 -5.03
CA LEU A 59 -18.46 -17.95 -4.87
C LEU A 59 -19.25 -18.05 -6.17
N GLY A 60 -18.68 -18.31 -7.34
CA GLY A 60 -19.40 -18.28 -8.63
C GLY A 60 -19.81 -16.87 -9.10
N LEU A 61 -19.10 -15.83 -8.67
CA LEU A 61 -19.32 -14.42 -9.01
C LEU A 61 -18.54 -14.01 -10.29
N ILE A 62 -18.28 -14.95 -11.19
CA ILE A 62 -17.58 -14.69 -12.44
C ILE A 62 -18.59 -14.23 -13.49
N GLU A 63 -18.40 -13.02 -14.00
CA GLU A 63 -19.25 -12.45 -15.05
C GLU A 63 -18.80 -12.89 -16.44
N PRO A 64 -19.74 -13.01 -17.42
CA PRO A 64 -19.39 -13.21 -18.82
C PRO A 64 -18.41 -12.13 -19.33
N PRO A 65 -17.41 -12.48 -20.16
CA PRO A 65 -17.21 -13.77 -20.84
C PRO A 65 -16.41 -14.81 -20.03
N GLY A 66 -16.21 -14.59 -18.73
CA GLY A 66 -15.54 -15.51 -17.83
C GLY A 66 -16.41 -16.71 -17.46
N ARG A 67 -15.76 -17.86 -17.24
CA ARG A 67 -16.40 -19.05 -16.65
C ARG A 67 -15.38 -19.93 -15.93
N VAL A 68 -15.86 -20.68 -14.96
CA VAL A 68 -15.12 -21.83 -14.42
C VAL A 68 -15.15 -22.93 -15.50
N GLN A 69 -13.98 -23.22 -16.07
CA GLN A 69 -13.82 -24.15 -17.18
C GLN A 69 -13.69 -25.60 -16.69
N SER A 70 -12.99 -25.82 -15.59
CA SER A 70 -12.80 -27.13 -14.96
C SER A 70 -12.34 -26.96 -13.50
N GLY A 71 -12.28 -28.09 -12.80
CA GLY A 71 -11.91 -28.18 -11.40
C GLY A 71 -13.11 -28.38 -10.48
N ALA A 72 -12.83 -28.58 -9.20
CA ALA A 72 -13.84 -28.74 -8.15
C ALA A 72 -13.60 -27.75 -7.02
N ILE A 73 -14.70 -27.32 -6.39
CA ILE A 73 -14.68 -26.40 -5.25
C ILE A 73 -15.55 -27.03 -4.16
N TRP A 74 -14.92 -27.80 -3.28
CA TRP A 74 -15.59 -28.51 -2.21
C TRP A 74 -15.79 -27.60 -1.00
N TRP A 75 -17.05 -27.40 -0.63
CA TRP A 75 -17.45 -26.65 0.56
C TRP A 75 -18.01 -27.58 1.63
N GLN A 76 -17.45 -27.50 2.83
CA GLN A 76 -17.84 -28.32 3.98
C GLN A 76 -17.76 -27.49 5.28
N PRO A 77 -18.84 -26.80 5.70
CA PRO A 77 -18.81 -25.92 6.87
C PRO A 77 -18.66 -26.67 8.20
N ASP A 78 -19.07 -27.94 8.24
CA ASP A 78 -18.97 -28.83 9.40
C ASP A 78 -18.55 -30.23 8.94
N ARG A 79 -17.68 -30.89 9.71
CA ARG A 79 -17.23 -32.27 9.51
C ARG A 79 -18.41 -33.26 9.45
N GLY A 80 -19.55 -32.94 10.05
CA GLY A 80 -20.77 -33.76 10.02
C GLY A 80 -21.64 -33.60 8.76
N ARG A 81 -21.41 -32.58 7.93
CA ARG A 81 -22.14 -32.35 6.67
C ARG A 81 -21.42 -32.97 5.48
N GLU A 82 -22.19 -33.48 4.51
CA GLU A 82 -21.65 -33.90 3.21
C GLU A 82 -21.12 -32.68 2.44
N GLY A 83 -19.90 -32.77 1.93
CA GLY A 83 -19.28 -31.71 1.15
C GLY A 83 -20.04 -31.44 -0.15
N THR A 84 -20.24 -30.17 -0.47
CA THR A 84 -20.91 -29.76 -1.72
C THR A 84 -19.89 -29.17 -2.70
N ASN A 85 -19.87 -29.67 -3.94
CA ASN A 85 -19.06 -29.07 -5.00
C ASN A 85 -19.75 -27.84 -5.59
N LEU A 86 -19.34 -26.64 -5.16
CA LEU A 86 -19.91 -25.36 -5.59
C LEU A 86 -19.78 -25.09 -7.08
N ALA A 87 -18.72 -25.59 -7.74
CA ALA A 87 -18.50 -25.39 -9.17
C ALA A 87 -19.55 -26.07 -10.06
N THR A 88 -20.32 -27.01 -9.52
CA THR A 88 -21.38 -27.72 -10.25
C THR A 88 -22.76 -27.07 -10.09
N LEU A 89 -22.89 -26.09 -9.20
CA LEU A 89 -24.15 -25.40 -8.94
C LEU A 89 -24.40 -24.32 -9.99
N ASP A 90 -25.67 -24.05 -10.27
CA ASP A 90 -26.06 -22.89 -11.07
C ASP A 90 -25.63 -21.59 -10.36
N PRO A 91 -24.83 -20.72 -11.00
CA PRO A 91 -24.41 -19.42 -10.45
C PRO A 91 -25.56 -18.51 -10.02
N HIS A 92 -26.75 -18.69 -10.59
CA HIS A 92 -27.97 -17.94 -10.27
C HIS A 92 -28.99 -18.73 -9.45
N GLY A 93 -28.68 -19.98 -9.12
CA GLY A 93 -29.56 -20.91 -8.43
C GLY A 93 -29.68 -20.64 -6.92
N GLU A 94 -30.78 -21.12 -6.34
CA GLU A 94 -31.08 -20.96 -4.91
C GLU A 94 -30.03 -21.62 -4.01
N ARG A 95 -29.50 -22.79 -4.40
CA ARG A 95 -28.49 -23.52 -3.61
C ARG A 95 -27.23 -22.70 -3.38
N LEU A 96 -26.68 -22.09 -4.44
CA LEU A 96 -25.47 -21.28 -4.32
C LEU A 96 -25.76 -19.95 -3.61
N ARG A 97 -26.96 -19.38 -3.80
CA ARG A 97 -27.42 -18.21 -3.05
C ARG A 97 -27.47 -18.47 -1.54
N ARG A 98 -27.86 -19.67 -1.09
CA ARG A 98 -27.83 -20.02 0.35
C ARG A 98 -26.42 -20.12 0.91
N VAL A 99 -25.42 -20.49 0.09
CA VAL A 99 -24.02 -20.53 0.54
C VAL A 99 -23.43 -19.12 0.59
N ARG A 100 -23.66 -18.31 -0.46
CA ARG A 100 -23.21 -16.91 -0.53
C ARG A 100 -23.88 -16.08 0.56
N GLY A 101 -23.10 -15.33 1.33
CA GLY A 101 -23.63 -14.38 2.32
C GLY A 101 -24.08 -15.02 3.64
N ALA A 102 -24.56 -16.27 3.62
CA ALA A 102 -24.93 -16.99 4.85
C ALA A 102 -23.80 -17.89 5.38
N GLU A 103 -23.27 -18.79 4.56
CA GLU A 103 -22.24 -19.75 4.99
C GLU A 103 -20.81 -19.24 4.65
N ILE A 104 -20.67 -18.48 3.55
CA ILE A 104 -19.42 -17.84 3.13
C ILE A 104 -19.65 -16.33 2.97
N GLY A 105 -18.96 -15.53 3.78
CA GLY A 105 -18.93 -14.07 3.69
C GLY A 105 -17.81 -13.58 2.76
N MET A 106 -18.01 -12.44 2.10
CA MET A 106 -16.96 -11.81 1.29
C MET A 106 -16.84 -10.31 1.56
N VAL A 107 -15.60 -9.87 1.74
CA VAL A 107 -15.20 -8.47 1.78
C VAL A 107 -14.48 -8.16 0.46
N PHE A 108 -14.96 -7.18 -0.28
CA PHE A 108 -14.44 -6.82 -1.61
C PHE A 108 -13.34 -5.74 -1.53
N GLN A 109 -12.49 -5.68 -2.55
CA GLN A 109 -11.28 -4.83 -2.65
C GLN A 109 -11.50 -3.30 -2.56
N GLU A 110 -12.74 -2.80 -2.65
CA GLU A 110 -13.06 -1.37 -2.51
C GLU A 110 -14.44 -1.16 -1.85
N PRO A 111 -14.51 -0.62 -0.61
CA PRO A 111 -15.77 -0.44 0.10
C PRO A 111 -16.81 0.41 -0.63
N ILE A 112 -16.36 1.54 -1.20
CA ILE A 112 -17.28 2.52 -1.79
C ILE A 112 -17.87 1.99 -3.10
N ALA A 113 -17.11 1.21 -3.85
CA ALA A 113 -17.59 0.56 -5.07
C ALA A 113 -18.50 -0.63 -4.76
N ALA A 114 -18.25 -1.33 -3.64
CA ALA A 114 -19.06 -2.46 -3.20
C ALA A 114 -20.41 -2.04 -2.59
N LEU A 115 -20.45 -0.91 -1.88
CA LEU A 115 -21.67 -0.37 -1.30
C LEU A 115 -22.48 0.43 -2.32
N SER A 116 -23.80 0.26 -2.32
CA SER A 116 -24.66 1.07 -3.17
C SER A 116 -24.83 2.48 -2.59
N PRO A 117 -24.46 3.55 -3.32
CA PRO A 117 -24.64 4.92 -2.84
C PRO A 117 -26.11 5.36 -2.82
N MET A 118 -27.01 4.58 -3.41
CA MET A 118 -28.44 4.87 -3.52
C MET A 118 -29.25 4.41 -2.30
N TYR A 119 -28.67 3.59 -1.43
CA TYR A 119 -29.33 3.04 -0.24
C TYR A 119 -28.57 3.41 1.03
N THR A 120 -29.29 3.47 2.14
CA THR A 120 -28.65 3.64 3.46
C THR A 120 -27.88 2.38 3.85
N VAL A 121 -26.94 2.53 4.77
CA VAL A 121 -26.18 1.41 5.35
C VAL A 121 -27.12 0.38 5.97
N GLY A 122 -28.07 0.83 6.78
CA GLY A 122 -29.03 -0.03 7.44
C GLY A 122 -29.91 -0.81 6.47
N ALA A 123 -30.33 -0.19 5.36
CA ALA A 123 -31.12 -0.87 4.34
C ALA A 123 -30.34 -2.05 3.70
N GLN A 124 -29.06 -1.86 3.41
CA GLN A 124 -28.20 -2.89 2.81
C GLN A 124 -27.93 -4.04 3.79
N LEU A 125 -27.68 -3.76 5.08
CA LEU A 125 -27.53 -4.81 6.10
C LEU A 125 -28.84 -5.59 6.32
N VAL A 126 -29.97 -4.90 6.45
CA VAL A 126 -31.27 -5.54 6.67
C VAL A 126 -31.67 -6.40 5.48
N GLU A 127 -31.36 -5.97 4.24
CA GLU A 127 -31.56 -6.78 3.05
C GLU A 127 -30.76 -8.09 3.13
N ALA A 128 -29.46 -8.00 3.41
CA ALA A 128 -28.60 -9.18 3.54
C ALA A 128 -29.12 -10.16 4.61
N ILE A 129 -29.43 -9.66 5.81
CA ILE A 129 -29.95 -10.49 6.91
C ILE A 129 -31.26 -11.18 6.51
N ARG A 130 -32.22 -10.45 5.94
CA ARG A 130 -33.54 -11.00 5.60
C ARG A 130 -33.53 -11.92 4.38
N LEU A 131 -32.52 -11.84 3.53
CA LEU A 131 -32.33 -12.79 2.43
C LEU A 131 -31.89 -14.17 2.92
N HIS A 132 -31.26 -14.25 4.09
CA HIS A 132 -30.62 -15.46 4.60
C HIS A 132 -31.19 -15.97 5.93
N THR A 133 -32.10 -15.22 6.55
CA THR A 133 -32.73 -15.57 7.83
C THR A 133 -34.23 -15.30 7.79
N ASP A 134 -34.98 -15.95 8.68
CA ASP A 134 -36.43 -15.77 8.83
C ASP A 134 -36.81 -14.58 9.74
N LEU A 135 -35.84 -13.69 10.04
CA LEU A 135 -36.06 -12.56 10.94
C LEU A 135 -37.05 -11.55 10.34
N SER A 136 -37.93 -11.03 11.21
CA SER A 136 -38.80 -9.90 10.86
C SER A 136 -37.98 -8.64 10.58
N MET A 137 -38.60 -7.61 9.98
CA MET A 137 -37.92 -6.33 9.74
C MET A 137 -37.36 -5.74 11.04
N GLY A 138 -38.15 -5.76 12.13
CA GLY A 138 -37.73 -5.25 13.43
C GLY A 138 -36.48 -5.97 13.96
N GLU A 139 -36.53 -7.30 14.00
CA GLU A 139 -35.41 -8.12 14.47
C GLU A 139 -34.16 -7.98 13.58
N ALA A 140 -34.35 -7.90 12.25
CA ALA A 140 -33.25 -7.68 11.32
C ALA A 140 -32.61 -6.29 11.51
N LYS A 141 -33.40 -5.27 11.85
CA LYS A 141 -32.86 -3.94 12.20
C LYS A 141 -32.04 -3.98 13.48
N ASP A 142 -32.55 -4.64 14.52
CA ASP A 142 -31.84 -4.76 15.79
C ASP A 142 -30.52 -5.53 15.62
N ARG A 143 -30.57 -6.63 14.84
CA ARG A 143 -29.37 -7.37 14.44
C ARG A 143 -28.39 -6.52 13.63
N ALA A 144 -28.87 -5.74 12.65
CA ALA A 144 -28.01 -4.86 11.86
C ALA A 144 -27.30 -3.81 12.74
N ILE A 145 -27.99 -3.22 13.72
CA ILE A 145 -27.37 -2.28 14.67
C ILE A 145 -26.35 -2.99 15.56
N ALA A 146 -26.63 -4.22 16.00
CA ALA A 146 -25.68 -5.03 16.75
C ALA A 146 -24.43 -5.34 15.92
N GLU A 147 -24.56 -5.66 14.62
CA GLU A 147 -23.42 -5.88 13.73
C GLU A 147 -22.60 -4.61 13.50
N LEU A 148 -23.24 -3.45 13.31
CA LEU A 148 -22.54 -2.17 13.24
C LEU A 148 -21.76 -1.88 14.53
N THR A 149 -22.34 -2.23 15.69
CA THR A 149 -21.68 -2.12 16.99
C THR A 149 -20.47 -3.07 17.07
N ARG A 150 -20.64 -4.32 16.64
CA ARG A 150 -19.62 -5.38 16.65
C ARG A 150 -18.40 -5.00 15.84
N VAL A 151 -18.58 -4.37 14.68
CA VAL A 151 -17.46 -3.88 13.84
C VAL A 151 -16.93 -2.50 14.29
N GLY A 152 -17.43 -1.95 15.40
CA GLY A 152 -16.95 -0.71 16.00
C GLY A 152 -17.38 0.57 15.26
N ILE A 153 -18.56 0.59 14.62
CA ILE A 153 -19.11 1.84 14.06
C ILE A 153 -19.59 2.76 15.20
N PRO A 154 -19.11 4.01 15.28
CA PRO A 154 -19.53 4.93 16.33
C PRO A 154 -20.98 5.38 16.12
N ARG A 155 -21.78 5.40 17.20
CA ARG A 155 -23.20 5.79 17.20
C ARG A 155 -23.99 5.02 16.11
N PRO A 156 -24.00 3.68 16.18
CA PRO A 156 -24.50 2.82 15.09
C PRO A 156 -25.96 3.10 14.75
N GLU A 157 -26.80 3.49 15.71
CA GLU A 157 -28.20 3.86 15.50
C GLU A 157 -28.35 5.09 14.60
N LYS A 158 -27.43 6.06 14.73
CA LYS A 158 -27.41 7.24 13.84
C LYS A 158 -26.83 6.91 12.47
N ARG A 159 -25.84 6.02 12.41
CA ARG A 159 -25.18 5.63 11.16
C ARG A 159 -25.97 4.63 10.33
N PHE A 160 -26.94 3.95 10.95
CA PHE A 160 -27.89 3.07 10.28
C PHE A 160 -28.62 3.79 9.12
N ASP A 161 -29.05 5.04 9.33
CA ASP A 161 -29.75 5.83 8.32
C ASP A 161 -28.81 6.66 7.43
N ALA A 162 -27.48 6.52 7.59
CA ALA A 162 -26.51 7.22 6.77
C ALA A 162 -26.29 6.51 5.43
N TYR A 163 -25.92 7.28 4.41
CA TYR A 163 -25.49 6.77 3.11
C TYR A 163 -23.97 6.55 3.08
N PRO A 164 -23.45 5.63 2.23
CA PRO A 164 -22.01 5.35 2.15
C PRO A 164 -21.14 6.59 1.91
N PHE A 165 -21.57 7.53 1.07
CA PHE A 165 -20.81 8.76 0.79
C PHE A 165 -20.77 9.76 1.96
N GLN A 166 -21.52 9.51 3.04
CA GLN A 166 -21.50 10.31 4.27
C GLN A 166 -20.56 9.70 5.34
N LEU A 167 -19.91 8.58 5.04
CA LEU A 167 -19.02 7.86 5.93
C LEU A 167 -17.57 8.00 5.46
N SER A 168 -16.63 7.83 6.39
CA SER A 168 -15.20 7.73 6.05
C SER A 168 -14.90 6.41 5.34
N GLY A 169 -13.76 6.33 4.64
CA GLY A 169 -13.34 5.07 3.99
C GLY A 169 -13.24 3.89 4.97
N GLY A 170 -12.67 4.11 6.16
CA GLY A 170 -12.60 3.10 7.22
C GLY A 170 -13.97 2.68 7.76
N MET A 171 -14.93 3.61 7.86
CA MET A 171 -16.31 3.27 8.20
C MET A 171 -16.99 2.45 7.11
N CYS A 172 -16.82 2.81 5.84
CA CYS A 172 -17.33 2.03 4.72
C CYS A 172 -16.76 0.61 4.72
N GLN A 173 -15.46 0.46 5.02
CA GLN A 173 -14.83 -0.85 5.15
C GLN A 173 -15.46 -1.66 6.29
N ARG A 174 -15.64 -1.08 7.48
CA ARG A 174 -16.30 -1.73 8.62
C ARG A 174 -17.75 -2.12 8.31
N VAL A 175 -18.50 -1.26 7.62
CA VAL A 175 -19.86 -1.57 7.15
C VAL A 175 -19.87 -2.77 6.21
N MET A 176 -18.93 -2.84 5.26
CA MET A 176 -18.80 -4.00 4.37
C MET A 176 -18.45 -5.28 5.15
N ILE A 177 -17.56 -5.19 6.15
CA ILE A 177 -17.27 -6.31 7.06
C ILE A 177 -18.53 -6.74 7.80
N ALA A 178 -19.34 -5.79 8.31
CA ALA A 178 -20.60 -6.11 8.99
C ALA A 178 -21.59 -6.82 8.06
N ILE A 179 -21.70 -6.40 6.80
CA ILE A 179 -22.53 -7.08 5.80
C ILE A 179 -22.03 -8.51 5.56
N ALA A 180 -20.71 -8.69 5.42
CA ALA A 180 -20.11 -10.00 5.19
C ALA A 180 -20.30 -10.97 6.37
N LEU A 181 -20.41 -10.44 7.60
CA LEU A 181 -20.47 -11.23 8.82
C LEU A 181 -21.87 -11.34 9.44
N CYS A 182 -22.87 -10.62 8.91
CA CYS A 182 -24.17 -10.49 9.56
C CYS A 182 -24.91 -11.83 9.79
N CYS A 183 -24.55 -12.86 9.01
CA CYS A 183 -25.09 -14.22 9.10
C CYS A 183 -24.13 -15.24 9.77
N ASP A 184 -23.06 -14.77 10.43
CA ASP A 184 -22.04 -15.60 11.10
C ASP A 184 -21.46 -16.72 10.19
N PRO A 185 -20.78 -16.35 9.08
CA PRO A 185 -20.28 -17.32 8.12
C PRO A 185 -19.16 -18.20 8.69
N ALA A 186 -19.07 -19.43 8.19
CA ALA A 186 -17.99 -20.37 8.56
C ALA A 186 -16.67 -20.04 7.84
N LEU A 187 -16.73 -19.32 6.71
CA LEU A 187 -15.58 -18.82 5.97
C LEU A 187 -15.77 -17.33 5.61
N LEU A 188 -14.77 -16.52 5.91
CA LEU A 188 -14.65 -15.16 5.40
C LEU A 188 -13.57 -15.11 4.32
N ILE A 189 -13.96 -14.68 3.12
CA ILE A 189 -13.03 -14.33 2.04
C ILE A 189 -12.82 -12.82 2.08
N ALA A 190 -11.62 -12.38 2.45
CA ALA A 190 -11.29 -10.97 2.50
C ALA A 190 -10.34 -10.60 1.36
N ASP A 191 -10.87 -9.97 0.32
CA ASP A 191 -10.11 -9.55 -0.87
C ASP A 191 -9.56 -8.15 -0.68
N GLU A 192 -8.29 -8.02 -0.33
CA GLU A 192 -7.60 -6.75 -0.08
C GLU A 192 -8.33 -5.79 0.90
N PRO A 193 -8.73 -6.28 2.10
CA PRO A 193 -9.63 -5.55 3.00
C PRO A 193 -8.98 -4.35 3.72
N THR A 194 -7.68 -4.14 3.54
CA THR A 194 -6.93 -3.05 4.18
C THR A 194 -6.31 -2.07 3.17
N THR A 195 -6.53 -2.29 1.87
CA THR A 195 -6.01 -1.41 0.82
C THR A 195 -6.62 -0.01 0.94
N ALA A 196 -5.80 1.03 0.69
CA ALA A 196 -6.19 2.44 0.75
C ALA A 196 -6.67 2.95 2.12
N LEU A 197 -6.29 2.25 3.21
CA LEU A 197 -6.50 2.70 4.59
C LEU A 197 -5.17 3.22 5.18
N ASP A 198 -5.26 4.15 6.12
CA ASP A 198 -4.09 4.54 6.90
C ASP A 198 -3.64 3.40 7.84
N VAL A 199 -2.37 3.42 8.25
CA VAL A 199 -1.75 2.36 9.08
C VAL A 199 -2.51 2.07 10.37
N THR A 200 -3.11 3.08 11.01
CA THR A 200 -3.86 2.89 12.25
C THR A 200 -5.23 2.26 12.01
N THR A 201 -5.93 2.68 10.96
CA THR A 201 -7.21 2.06 10.56
C THR A 201 -6.99 0.62 10.09
N GLN A 202 -5.95 0.37 9.29
CA GLN A 202 -5.54 -0.96 8.88
C GLN A 202 -5.31 -1.86 10.10
N ALA A 203 -4.44 -1.46 11.03
CA ALA A 203 -4.13 -2.26 12.22
C ALA A 203 -5.39 -2.59 13.04
N ARG A 204 -6.33 -1.64 13.17
CA ARG A 204 -7.61 -1.88 13.87
C ARG A 204 -8.52 -2.87 13.14
N ILE A 205 -8.50 -2.88 11.80
CA ILE A 205 -9.28 -3.86 11.03
C ILE A 205 -8.68 -5.25 11.15
N LEU A 206 -7.34 -5.36 11.18
CA LEU A 206 -6.67 -6.64 11.44
C LEU A 206 -7.01 -7.17 12.85
N ASP A 207 -6.97 -6.31 13.88
CA ASP A 207 -7.41 -6.69 15.24
C ASP A 207 -8.86 -7.16 15.26
N LEU A 208 -9.75 -6.40 14.62
CA LEU A 208 -11.17 -6.76 14.54
C LEU A 208 -11.35 -8.14 13.90
N LEU A 209 -10.69 -8.40 12.78
CA LEU A 209 -10.79 -9.70 12.09
C LEU A 209 -10.22 -10.85 12.94
N GLY A 210 -9.10 -10.63 13.64
CA GLY A 210 -8.52 -11.60 14.57
C GLY A 210 -9.46 -11.90 15.75
N GLU A 211 -9.96 -10.86 16.43
CA GLU A 211 -10.91 -11.00 17.55
C GLU A 211 -12.19 -11.73 17.10
N LEU A 212 -12.70 -11.43 15.90
CA LEU A 212 -13.88 -12.09 15.36
C LEU A 212 -13.61 -13.56 15.02
N GLN A 213 -12.45 -13.88 14.43
CA GLN A 213 -12.04 -15.24 14.15
C GLN A 213 -11.93 -16.07 15.44
N GLU A 214 -11.30 -15.52 16.48
CA GLU A 214 -11.18 -16.18 17.78
C GLU A 214 -12.55 -16.44 18.44
N GLN A 215 -13.48 -15.49 18.31
CA GLN A 215 -14.82 -15.60 18.88
C GLN A 215 -15.72 -16.61 18.15
N THR A 216 -15.64 -16.70 16.82
CA THR A 216 -16.55 -17.52 16.01
C THR A 216 -15.95 -18.84 15.55
N GLY A 217 -14.62 -19.00 15.58
CA GLY A 217 -13.92 -20.14 14.99
C GLY A 217 -13.94 -20.16 13.45
N MET A 218 -14.32 -19.04 12.83
CA MET A 218 -14.41 -18.86 11.38
C MET A 218 -13.06 -19.06 10.69
N ALA A 219 -13.05 -19.74 9.55
CA ALA A 219 -11.88 -19.74 8.67
C ALA A 219 -11.75 -18.39 7.95
N VAL A 220 -10.53 -17.92 7.73
CA VAL A 220 -10.28 -16.68 6.99
C VAL A 220 -9.37 -16.98 5.80
N MET A 221 -9.84 -16.66 4.59
CA MET A 221 -8.99 -16.56 3.41
C MET A 221 -8.71 -15.09 3.13
N PHE A 222 -7.50 -14.64 3.48
CA PHE A 222 -7.09 -13.24 3.40
C PHE A 222 -6.21 -12.99 2.19
N ILE A 223 -6.70 -12.24 1.21
CA ILE A 223 -5.94 -11.90 0.01
C ILE A 223 -5.30 -10.53 0.22
N THR A 224 -3.99 -10.45 0.05
CA THR A 224 -3.26 -9.19 0.15
C THR A 224 -1.98 -9.23 -0.69
N HIS A 225 -1.43 -8.06 -0.97
CA HIS A 225 -0.08 -7.93 -1.50
C HIS A 225 0.92 -7.43 -0.44
N ASP A 226 0.46 -7.06 0.76
CA ASP A 226 1.31 -6.56 1.85
C ASP A 226 1.82 -7.72 2.72
N MET A 227 3.11 -8.03 2.58
CA MET A 227 3.77 -9.09 3.34
C MET A 227 3.95 -8.73 4.83
N GLY A 228 3.95 -7.46 5.22
CA GLY A 228 3.95 -7.08 6.63
C GLY A 228 2.66 -7.49 7.32
N VAL A 229 1.52 -7.29 6.63
CA VAL A 229 0.21 -7.78 7.11
C VAL A 229 0.18 -9.31 7.18
N VAL A 230 0.73 -9.99 6.18
CA VAL A 230 0.79 -11.47 6.15
C VAL A 230 1.56 -12.01 7.35
N ALA A 231 2.71 -11.43 7.68
CA ALA A 231 3.49 -11.84 8.86
C ALA A 231 2.71 -11.68 10.19
N GLU A 232 1.77 -10.74 10.25
CA GLU A 232 0.98 -10.45 11.46
C GLU A 232 -0.23 -11.38 11.63
N ILE A 233 -0.89 -11.77 10.55
CA ILE A 233 -2.20 -12.47 10.65
C ILE A 233 -2.19 -13.92 10.14
N ALA A 234 -1.24 -14.29 9.28
CA ALA A 234 -1.28 -15.57 8.60
C ALA A 234 -0.86 -16.72 9.52
N ASP A 235 -1.53 -17.85 9.37
CA ASP A 235 -1.03 -19.14 9.86
C ASP A 235 -0.36 -19.90 8.70
N GLU A 236 -0.99 -19.86 7.52
CA GLU A 236 -0.47 -20.38 6.26
C GLU A 236 -0.43 -19.29 5.18
N VAL A 237 0.52 -19.42 4.25
CA VAL A 237 0.63 -18.52 3.09
C VAL A 237 0.67 -19.34 1.81
N ALA A 238 -0.14 -18.96 0.83
CA ALA A 238 -0.11 -19.46 -0.54
C ALA A 238 0.31 -18.33 -1.49
N VAL A 239 1.46 -18.50 -2.12
CA VAL A 239 2.02 -17.55 -3.09
C VAL A 239 1.52 -17.91 -4.47
N MET A 240 0.86 -16.95 -5.14
CA MET A 240 0.22 -17.10 -6.43
C MET A 240 0.94 -16.29 -7.51
N TYR A 241 1.26 -16.93 -8.64
CA TYR A 241 1.82 -16.28 -9.83
C TYR A 241 1.12 -16.76 -11.09
N LEU A 242 0.67 -15.82 -11.93
CA LEU A 242 -0.07 -16.06 -13.17
C LEU A 242 -1.08 -17.23 -13.08
N GLY A 243 -2.05 -17.14 -12.18
CA GLY A 243 -3.16 -18.09 -12.12
C GLY A 243 -2.83 -19.41 -11.44
N ARG A 244 -1.67 -19.54 -10.77
CA ARG A 244 -1.19 -20.78 -10.15
C ARG A 244 -0.57 -20.53 -8.78
N ILE A 245 -0.74 -21.47 -7.86
CA ILE A 245 0.01 -21.49 -6.60
C ILE A 245 1.41 -22.03 -6.89
N VAL A 246 2.44 -21.22 -6.59
CA VAL A 246 3.85 -21.57 -6.81
C VAL A 246 4.55 -22.00 -5.54
N GLU A 247 4.05 -21.58 -4.38
CA GLU A 247 4.55 -22.00 -3.08
C GLU A 247 3.42 -21.94 -2.04
N ARG A 248 3.39 -22.91 -1.12
CA ARG A 248 2.51 -22.91 0.06
C ARG A 248 3.29 -23.44 1.25
N ALA A 249 3.28 -22.73 2.37
CA ALA A 249 3.83 -23.20 3.64
C ALA A 249 3.23 -22.43 4.83
N CYS A 250 3.62 -22.81 6.05
CA CYS A 250 3.34 -21.98 7.22
C CYS A 250 4.05 -20.62 7.09
N VAL A 251 3.54 -19.61 7.80
CA VAL A 251 4.08 -18.25 7.74
C VAL A 251 5.57 -18.20 8.11
N ASP A 252 6.01 -18.95 9.13
CA ASP A 252 7.41 -18.96 9.56
C ASP A 252 8.36 -19.44 8.47
N ASP A 253 8.01 -20.53 7.77
CA ASP A 253 8.83 -21.09 6.69
C ASP A 253 8.94 -20.15 5.49
N ILE A 254 7.86 -19.44 5.16
CA ILE A 254 7.81 -18.50 4.04
C ILE A 254 8.76 -17.33 4.28
N PHE A 255 8.76 -16.75 5.47
CA PHE A 255 9.62 -15.60 5.79
C PHE A 255 11.06 -16.02 6.13
N ALA A 256 11.26 -17.15 6.79
CA ALA A 256 12.60 -17.58 7.23
C ALA A 256 13.40 -18.27 6.12
N SER A 257 12.74 -19.03 5.24
CA SER A 257 13.41 -19.86 4.25
C SER A 257 12.53 -20.10 3.02
N PRO A 258 12.16 -19.07 2.24
CA PRO A 258 11.32 -19.21 1.04
C PRO A 258 11.95 -20.15 -0.01
N ALA A 259 11.17 -21.07 -0.58
CA ALA A 259 11.66 -22.07 -1.55
C ALA A 259 11.62 -21.59 -2.99
N HIS A 260 10.55 -20.91 -3.40
CA HIS A 260 10.38 -20.55 -4.79
C HIS A 260 11.11 -19.22 -5.09
N PRO A 261 11.88 -19.11 -6.20
CA PRO A 261 12.61 -17.87 -6.54
C PRO A 261 11.72 -16.62 -6.64
N TYR A 262 10.46 -16.80 -7.03
CA TYR A 262 9.46 -15.72 -6.99
C TYR A 262 9.18 -15.22 -5.56
N THR A 263 8.96 -16.14 -4.60
CA THR A 263 8.70 -15.81 -3.20
C THR A 263 9.91 -15.10 -2.58
N GLN A 264 11.13 -15.58 -2.87
CA GLN A 264 12.37 -14.91 -2.49
C GLN A 264 12.40 -13.48 -2.99
N ALA A 265 12.17 -13.27 -4.29
CA ALA A 265 12.23 -11.95 -4.89
C ALA A 265 11.09 -11.02 -4.41
N LEU A 266 9.91 -11.55 -4.06
CA LEU A 266 8.84 -10.77 -3.43
C LEU A 266 9.25 -10.26 -2.05
N LEU A 267 9.85 -11.12 -1.21
CA LEU A 267 10.30 -10.76 0.13
C LEU A 267 11.49 -9.77 0.08
N GLU A 268 12.43 -9.98 -0.84
CA GLU A 268 13.54 -9.05 -1.09
C GLU A 268 13.06 -7.65 -1.52
N SER A 269 11.88 -7.56 -2.16
CA SER A 269 11.33 -6.28 -2.62
C SER A 269 10.69 -5.44 -1.51
N ILE A 270 10.56 -5.98 -0.29
CA ILE A 270 9.98 -5.26 0.84
C ILE A 270 11.03 -4.30 1.41
N PRO A 271 10.74 -2.99 1.54
CA PRO A 271 11.62 -2.07 2.24
C PRO A 271 11.81 -2.51 3.70
N SER A 272 13.05 -2.84 4.08
CA SER A 272 13.36 -3.16 5.47
C SER A 272 13.53 -1.88 6.29
N ILE A 273 12.88 -1.84 7.46
CA ILE A 273 13.06 -0.79 8.48
C ILE A 273 14.51 -0.77 9.01
N ASP A 274 15.20 -1.91 8.97
CA ASP A 274 16.58 -2.07 9.47
C ASP A 274 17.63 -1.99 8.33
N GLY A 275 17.21 -1.67 7.10
CA GLY A 275 18.09 -1.59 5.93
C GLY A 275 18.83 -0.25 5.79
N HIS A 276 19.88 -0.22 4.95
CA HIS A 276 20.55 1.03 4.58
C HIS A 276 19.59 1.94 3.80
N ARG A 277 19.45 3.18 4.25
CA ARG A 277 18.62 4.22 3.62
C ARG A 277 19.13 4.57 2.23
N LYS A 278 18.21 4.88 1.29
CA LYS A 278 18.52 5.20 -0.12
C LYS A 278 19.33 4.14 -0.89
N SER A 279 19.47 2.91 -0.39
CA SER A 279 20.01 1.81 -1.19
C SER A 279 18.99 1.38 -2.23
N ARG A 280 19.42 1.04 -3.45
CA ARG A 280 18.51 0.54 -4.48
C ARG A 280 17.73 -0.68 -3.97
N LEU A 281 16.40 -0.61 -3.98
CA LEU A 281 15.55 -1.71 -3.56
C LEU A 281 15.67 -2.86 -4.54
N ALA A 282 15.72 -4.09 -4.04
CA ALA A 282 15.52 -5.24 -4.90
C ALA A 282 14.11 -5.16 -5.50
N ALA A 283 13.99 -5.52 -6.77
CA ALA A 283 12.73 -5.54 -7.46
C ALA A 283 12.74 -6.68 -8.46
N ILE A 284 11.57 -7.28 -8.69
CA ILE A 284 11.42 -8.30 -9.73
C ILE A 284 11.40 -7.59 -11.08
N GLU A 285 12.42 -7.81 -11.89
CA GLU A 285 12.56 -7.12 -13.18
C GLU A 285 11.42 -7.45 -14.16
N GLY A 286 11.18 -6.52 -15.08
CA GLY A 286 10.13 -6.64 -16.08
C GLY A 286 8.71 -6.47 -15.52
N LEU A 287 7.73 -6.79 -16.37
CA LEU A 287 6.31 -6.76 -16.04
C LEU A 287 5.77 -8.17 -15.95
N VAL A 288 4.76 -8.37 -15.11
CA VAL A 288 3.95 -9.59 -15.09
C VAL A 288 3.37 -9.80 -16.50
N PRO A 289 3.64 -10.94 -17.17
CA PRO A 289 3.09 -11.18 -18.50
C PRO A 289 1.55 -11.17 -18.45
N HIS A 290 0.92 -10.67 -19.52
CA HIS A 290 -0.54 -10.69 -19.58
C HIS A 290 -1.04 -12.15 -19.56
N PRO A 291 -2.14 -12.49 -18.84
CA PRO A 291 -2.59 -13.88 -18.76
C PRO A 291 -3.03 -14.50 -20.11
N SER A 292 -3.24 -13.70 -21.16
CA SER A 292 -3.41 -14.19 -22.54
C SER A 292 -2.11 -14.62 -23.19
N ASP A 293 -1.00 -13.98 -22.82
CA ASP A 293 0.34 -14.14 -23.41
C ASP A 293 1.25 -14.89 -22.45
N ARG A 294 0.77 -16.02 -21.92
CA ARG A 294 1.53 -16.79 -20.93
C ARG A 294 2.76 -17.43 -21.59
N PRO A 295 3.95 -17.30 -20.98
CA PRO A 295 5.15 -18.01 -21.44
C PRO A 295 4.97 -19.54 -21.44
N ALA A 296 5.68 -20.23 -22.33
CA ALA A 296 5.80 -21.69 -22.28
C ALA A 296 6.58 -22.14 -21.02
N GLY A 297 6.42 -23.41 -20.64
CA GLY A 297 7.02 -23.97 -19.44
C GLY A 297 6.59 -23.27 -18.14
N CYS A 298 7.54 -23.05 -17.23
CA CYS A 298 7.36 -22.30 -15.99
C CYS A 298 6.95 -20.84 -16.28
N PRO A 299 5.78 -20.36 -15.79
CA PRO A 299 5.32 -19.00 -16.09
C PRO A 299 6.27 -17.89 -15.59
N PHE A 300 7.07 -18.17 -14.55
CA PHE A 300 7.99 -17.20 -13.94
C PHE A 300 9.37 -17.19 -14.60
N HIS A 301 9.71 -18.14 -15.47
CA HIS A 301 11.06 -18.24 -16.06
C HIS A 301 11.58 -16.95 -16.70
N PRO A 302 10.77 -16.08 -17.37
CA PRO A 302 11.31 -14.88 -18.01
C PRO A 302 11.82 -13.83 -17.02
N ARG A 303 11.44 -13.96 -15.74
CA ARG A 303 11.77 -13.03 -14.65
C ARG A 303 12.53 -13.72 -13.51
N CYS A 304 12.84 -15.01 -13.67
CA CYS A 304 13.47 -15.83 -12.64
C CYS A 304 14.99 -15.80 -12.78
N ARG A 305 15.69 -15.31 -11.75
CA ARG A 305 17.17 -15.31 -11.70
C ARG A 305 17.78 -16.72 -11.64
N ALA A 306 16.99 -17.70 -11.22
CA ALA A 306 17.37 -19.11 -11.14
C ALA A 306 16.74 -19.98 -12.25
N ALA A 307 16.26 -19.37 -13.34
CA ALA A 307 15.71 -20.13 -14.47
C ALA A 307 16.77 -21.07 -15.06
N LEU A 308 16.38 -22.32 -15.31
CA LEU A 308 17.21 -23.32 -15.99
C LEU A 308 16.84 -23.34 -17.49
N PRO A 309 17.69 -22.79 -18.39
CA PRO A 309 17.39 -22.76 -19.81
C PRO A 309 17.29 -24.17 -20.41
N GLY A 310 16.33 -24.38 -21.30
CA GLY A 310 16.01 -25.68 -21.90
C GLY A 310 15.09 -26.56 -21.04
N LEU A 311 14.81 -26.16 -19.79
CA LEU A 311 13.89 -26.85 -18.89
C LEU A 311 12.74 -25.92 -18.47
N CYS A 312 13.05 -24.78 -17.84
CA CYS A 312 12.05 -23.85 -17.32
C CYS A 312 11.24 -23.14 -18.42
N ASP A 313 11.79 -22.96 -19.61
CA ASP A 313 11.14 -22.31 -20.76
C ASP A 313 10.27 -23.27 -21.59
N VAL A 314 10.42 -24.59 -21.37
CA VAL A 314 9.73 -25.63 -22.15
C VAL A 314 8.74 -26.41 -21.29
N GLU A 315 9.14 -26.80 -20.07
CA GLU A 315 8.39 -27.69 -19.21
C GLU A 315 7.76 -26.97 -18.02
N MET A 316 6.53 -27.34 -17.69
CA MET A 316 5.84 -26.87 -16.49
C MET A 316 6.40 -27.60 -15.26
N PRO A 317 6.74 -26.89 -14.18
CA PRO A 317 7.22 -27.53 -12.96
C PRO A 317 6.08 -28.27 -12.26
N ASP A 318 6.38 -29.49 -11.81
CA ASP A 318 5.51 -30.24 -10.90
C ASP A 318 5.53 -29.62 -9.50
N ARG A 319 4.55 -29.99 -8.69
CA ARG A 319 4.49 -29.60 -7.28
C ARG A 319 5.35 -30.56 -6.46
N HIS A 320 6.32 -30.02 -5.74
CA HIS A 320 7.22 -30.79 -4.89
C HIS A 320 6.90 -30.53 -3.42
N GLN A 321 6.70 -31.62 -2.67
CA GLN A 321 6.58 -31.58 -1.21
C GLN A 321 7.99 -31.46 -0.60
N LEU A 322 8.26 -30.37 0.12
CA LEU A 322 9.57 -30.08 0.72
C LEU A 322 9.61 -30.33 2.24
N GLY A 323 8.47 -30.64 2.85
CA GLY A 323 8.26 -30.91 4.27
C GLY A 323 6.81 -31.34 4.50
N PRO A 324 6.33 -31.59 5.73
CA PRO A 324 4.94 -32.02 5.97
C PRO A 324 3.91 -31.03 5.43
N ASP A 325 4.14 -29.73 5.61
CA ASP A 325 3.17 -28.67 5.26
C ASP A 325 3.73 -27.67 4.25
N ARG A 326 4.73 -28.08 3.46
CA ARG A 326 5.46 -27.20 2.54
C ARG A 326 5.50 -27.73 1.12
N LEU A 327 5.04 -26.91 0.20
CA LEU A 327 4.91 -27.20 -1.22
C LEU A 327 5.56 -26.09 -2.05
N ALA A 328 6.31 -26.47 -3.10
CA ALA A 328 6.81 -25.53 -4.09
C ALA A 328 6.75 -26.12 -5.51
N ALA A 329 6.29 -25.33 -6.47
CA ALA A 329 6.24 -25.70 -7.88
C ALA A 329 7.48 -25.16 -8.62
N CYS A 330 8.62 -25.84 -8.47
CA CYS A 330 9.89 -25.40 -9.06
C CYS A 330 10.79 -26.58 -9.48
N HIS A 331 11.33 -26.51 -10.70
CA HIS A 331 12.27 -27.50 -11.24
C HIS A 331 13.56 -27.66 -10.42
N LEU A 332 13.94 -26.68 -9.60
CA LEU A 332 15.08 -26.80 -8.67
C LEU A 332 14.92 -27.95 -7.67
N TYR A 333 13.69 -28.40 -7.45
CA TYR A 333 13.37 -29.50 -6.55
C TYR A 333 13.03 -30.80 -7.26
N ALA A 334 13.11 -30.83 -8.59
CA ALA A 334 12.97 -32.05 -9.37
C ALA A 334 14.12 -33.02 -9.04
N PRO A 335 13.85 -34.33 -8.88
CA PRO A 335 14.88 -35.33 -8.61
C PRO A 335 16.03 -35.31 -9.63
N SER A 336 15.71 -35.12 -10.91
CA SER A 336 16.66 -35.05 -12.03
C SER A 336 17.68 -33.92 -11.90
N VAL A 337 17.31 -32.82 -11.25
CA VAL A 337 18.17 -31.65 -11.02
C VAL A 337 19.00 -31.85 -9.74
N ARG A 338 18.39 -32.38 -8.68
CA ARG A 338 19.07 -32.66 -7.39
C ARG A 338 20.18 -33.72 -7.50
N GLU A 339 20.04 -34.67 -8.44
CA GLU A 339 21.03 -35.74 -8.66
C GLU A 339 22.24 -35.30 -9.52
N ASN A 340 22.12 -34.21 -10.30
CA ASN A 340 23.12 -33.80 -11.31
C ASN A 340 23.80 -32.43 -11.04
N GLY A 341 23.61 -31.77 -9.90
CA GLY A 341 24.24 -30.47 -9.59
C GLY A 341 24.11 -30.02 -8.13
N PRO A 342 25.00 -29.13 -7.63
CA PRO A 342 25.30 -28.99 -6.21
C PRO A 342 24.25 -28.15 -5.47
N LEU A 343 23.61 -28.74 -4.46
CA LEU A 343 22.93 -28.00 -3.39
C LEU A 343 23.84 -27.97 -2.17
N ALA A 344 24.71 -26.95 -2.10
CA ALA A 344 25.27 -26.50 -0.84
C ALA A 344 24.46 -25.29 -0.39
N THR A 345 23.80 -25.44 0.75
CA THR A 345 23.25 -24.37 1.58
C THR A 345 24.31 -23.26 1.76
N GLY A 346 24.06 -22.06 1.26
CA GLY A 346 24.95 -20.92 1.47
C GLY A 346 24.41 -19.67 0.76
N ARG A 347 24.26 -18.59 1.50
CA ARG A 347 23.90 -17.25 1.01
C ARG A 347 24.66 -16.94 -0.29
N ALA A 348 23.93 -16.62 -1.36
CA ALA A 348 24.53 -16.14 -2.59
C ALA A 348 25.09 -14.73 -2.36
N GLU A 349 26.40 -14.56 -2.52
CA GLU A 349 27.01 -13.23 -2.68
C GLU A 349 26.58 -12.61 -4.02
N PRO A 350 26.56 -11.27 -4.13
CA PRO A 350 26.09 -10.60 -5.34
C PRO A 350 27.06 -10.83 -6.49
N VAL A 351 26.58 -11.41 -7.58
CA VAL A 351 27.33 -11.50 -8.83
C VAL A 351 27.27 -10.14 -9.53
N GLU A 352 28.43 -9.50 -9.72
CA GLU A 352 28.56 -8.25 -10.47
C GLU A 352 27.94 -8.37 -11.87
N ALA A 353 27.17 -7.35 -12.25
CA ALA A 353 26.48 -7.26 -13.53
C ALA A 353 27.47 -7.29 -14.70
N VAL A 354 27.43 -8.36 -15.48
CA VAL A 354 28.12 -8.45 -16.78
C VAL A 354 27.35 -7.61 -17.80
N SER A 355 27.98 -6.51 -18.25
CA SER A 355 27.47 -5.66 -19.32
C SER A 355 27.39 -6.41 -20.66
N PRO A 356 26.31 -6.26 -21.45
CA PRO A 356 26.19 -6.94 -22.73
C PRO A 356 27.07 -6.28 -23.80
N THR A 357 28.02 -7.04 -24.33
CA THR A 357 28.80 -6.71 -25.52
C THR A 357 27.91 -6.57 -26.76
N ARG A 358 27.98 -5.41 -27.43
CA ARG A 358 27.35 -5.16 -28.74
C ARG A 358 28.10 -5.91 -29.86
N PRO A 359 27.41 -6.52 -30.84
CA PRO A 359 28.05 -6.99 -32.07
C PRO A 359 28.35 -5.81 -33.01
N GLY A 360 29.53 -5.87 -33.61
CA GLY A 360 30.15 -4.78 -34.37
C GLY A 360 29.57 -4.51 -35.76
N SER A 361 29.76 -3.27 -36.18
CA SER A 361 29.75 -2.82 -37.57
C SER A 361 30.91 -1.84 -37.73
N ALA A 362 31.81 -2.14 -38.66
CA ALA A 362 33.07 -1.48 -38.90
C ALA A 362 32.95 -0.43 -40.01
N VAL A 363 33.42 0.80 -39.77
CA VAL A 363 33.88 1.76 -40.80
C VAL A 363 35.03 2.60 -40.20
N PRO A 364 36.15 2.84 -40.92
CA PRO A 364 37.40 3.30 -40.32
C PRO A 364 37.50 4.83 -40.27
N ARG A 365 38.08 5.39 -39.20
CA ARG A 365 38.58 6.77 -39.16
C ARG A 365 40.02 6.85 -38.62
N LYS A 366 40.81 7.67 -39.31
CA LYS A 366 42.26 7.90 -39.21
C LYS A 366 42.72 8.43 -37.83
N LYS A 367 43.92 8.00 -37.40
CA LYS A 367 44.77 8.60 -36.36
C LYS A 367 45.45 9.89 -36.89
N PRO A 368 45.82 10.87 -36.03
CA PRO A 368 47.12 10.86 -35.31
C PRO A 368 46.98 11.37 -33.85
N GLY A 369 47.89 11.23 -32.88
CA GLY A 369 49.27 10.76 -32.76
C GLY A 369 49.65 10.70 -31.26
N SER A 370 50.68 9.92 -30.93
CA SER A 370 51.35 9.62 -29.64
C SER A 370 51.87 10.87 -28.87
N VAL A 371 52.22 10.87 -27.57
CA VAL A 371 53.19 10.02 -26.79
C VAL A 371 52.94 10.15 -25.23
N PRO A 372 53.71 9.57 -24.26
CA PRO A 372 53.19 8.65 -23.23
C PRO A 372 53.46 9.05 -21.75
N GLY A 373 52.92 8.31 -20.76
CA GLY A 373 53.30 8.52 -19.36
C GLY A 373 52.74 7.52 -18.34
N GLN A 374 53.53 6.47 -18.07
CA GLN A 374 53.71 5.72 -16.81
C GLN A 374 52.52 5.38 -15.89
N ALA A 375 52.33 4.06 -15.71
CA ALA A 375 51.71 3.46 -14.53
C ALA A 375 52.70 3.37 -13.36
N PRO A 376 52.19 3.33 -12.12
CA PRO A 376 52.63 2.28 -11.19
C PRO A 376 51.45 1.58 -10.49
N GLY A 377 51.68 0.30 -10.19
CA GLY A 377 50.79 -0.58 -9.44
C GLY A 377 50.87 -0.40 -7.90
N PRO A 378 50.42 -1.42 -7.13
CA PRO A 378 49.42 -1.26 -6.09
C PRO A 378 50.01 -1.07 -4.68
N ARG A 379 49.22 -0.50 -3.77
CA ARG A 379 49.49 -0.54 -2.32
C ARG A 379 48.26 -0.92 -1.53
N GLU A 380 48.57 -1.68 -0.48
CA GLU A 380 47.72 -2.46 0.38
C GLU A 380 46.77 -1.64 1.26
N THR A 381 45.73 -2.35 1.64
CA THR A 381 44.67 -2.11 2.61
C THR A 381 45.20 -1.70 3.99
N THR A 382 44.68 -0.60 4.52
CA THR A 382 44.56 -0.37 5.96
C THR A 382 43.15 0.13 6.27
N THR A 383 42.45 -0.66 7.07
CA THR A 383 41.21 -0.36 7.77
C THR A 383 41.39 0.90 8.63
N ALA A 384 40.55 1.91 8.43
CA ALA A 384 40.40 3.02 9.34
C ALA A 384 38.91 3.37 9.44
N ASP A 385 38.45 3.40 10.68
CA ASP A 385 37.12 3.80 11.13
C ASP A 385 36.68 5.11 10.49
N VAL A 386 35.48 5.12 9.90
CA VAL A 386 34.84 6.33 9.38
C VAL A 386 33.90 6.85 10.46
N ASP A 387 34.44 7.77 11.24
CA ASP A 387 33.72 8.69 12.11
C ASP A 387 32.85 9.60 11.20
N SER A 388 31.53 9.42 11.27
CA SER A 388 30.56 10.16 10.46
C SER A 388 30.21 11.48 11.11
N ASP A 389 31.11 12.46 11.01
CA ASP A 389 30.84 13.86 11.31
C ASP A 389 30.08 14.51 10.15
N VAL A 390 28.76 14.58 10.28
CA VAL A 390 27.89 15.44 9.45
C VAL A 390 28.17 16.88 9.84
N ARG A 391 29.06 17.55 9.08
CA ARG A 391 29.19 19.00 9.13
C ARG A 391 27.97 19.64 8.46
N ALA A 392 27.23 20.43 9.24
CA ALA A 392 26.16 21.30 8.79
C ALA A 392 26.66 22.27 7.71
N ASP A 393 26.10 22.15 6.51
CA ASP A 393 26.27 23.12 5.43
C ASP A 393 25.25 24.25 5.65
N ALA A 394 25.68 25.33 6.30
CA ALA A 394 24.83 26.38 6.83
C ALA A 394 24.45 27.49 5.83
N ASP A 395 24.69 27.31 4.52
CA ASP A 395 24.49 28.36 3.50
C ASP A 395 23.54 27.99 2.34
N VAL A 396 22.83 26.86 2.41
CA VAL A 396 21.85 26.50 1.37
C VAL A 396 20.47 27.05 1.74
N GLU A 397 19.92 27.95 0.93
CA GLU A 397 18.54 28.43 1.11
C GLU A 397 17.51 27.38 0.66
N PRO A 398 16.32 27.28 1.32
CA PRO A 398 15.28 26.34 0.94
C PRO A 398 14.68 26.66 -0.44
N LEU A 399 14.41 25.63 -1.24
CA LEU A 399 13.73 25.75 -2.53
C LEU A 399 12.27 26.23 -2.35
N LEU A 400 11.62 25.71 -1.30
CA LEU A 400 10.24 26.05 -0.94
C LEU A 400 10.16 26.35 0.56
N THR A 401 9.57 27.50 0.91
CA THR A 401 9.19 27.86 2.28
C THR A 401 7.69 28.11 2.34
N VAL A 402 6.98 27.26 3.09
CA VAL A 402 5.56 27.41 3.40
C VAL A 402 5.45 28.06 4.78
N ARG A 403 4.69 29.16 4.90
CA ARG A 403 4.51 29.88 6.17
C ARG A 403 3.04 30.09 6.49
N ASP A 404 2.61 29.53 7.61
CA ASP A 404 1.25 29.62 8.18
C ASP A 404 0.15 29.44 7.13
N VAL A 405 0.32 28.47 6.22
CA VAL A 405 -0.66 28.23 5.16
C VAL A 405 -1.92 27.63 5.75
N ARG A 406 -3.07 28.23 5.40
CA ARG A 406 -4.41 27.80 5.81
C ARG A 406 -5.28 27.55 4.59
N VAL A 407 -6.10 26.51 4.65
CA VAL A 407 -7.05 26.17 3.60
C VAL A 407 -8.37 25.80 4.27
N HIS A 408 -9.36 26.68 4.14
CA HIS A 408 -10.70 26.50 4.69
C HIS A 408 -11.73 26.29 3.57
N PHE A 409 -12.64 25.34 3.76
CA PHE A 409 -13.75 25.09 2.83
C PHE A 409 -15.08 25.49 3.46
N PRO A 410 -15.84 26.42 2.88
CA PRO A 410 -17.14 26.80 3.42
C PRO A 410 -18.17 25.71 3.12
N VAL A 411 -18.84 25.21 4.16
CA VAL A 411 -19.95 24.26 4.01
C VAL A 411 -21.27 25.02 4.02
N LYS A 412 -21.99 24.91 2.89
CA LYS A 412 -23.26 25.61 2.68
C LYS A 412 -24.43 24.69 3.02
N HIS A 413 -25.37 25.16 3.84
CA HIS A 413 -26.56 24.41 4.23
C HIS A 413 -27.85 25.14 3.84
N GLY A 414 -28.89 24.38 3.47
CA GLY A 414 -30.24 24.87 3.15
C GLY A 414 -30.45 25.48 1.75
N LEU A 415 -31.73 25.67 1.37
CA LEU A 415 -32.16 26.24 0.07
C LEU A 415 -31.60 27.65 -0.21
N LEU A 416 -31.21 28.38 0.84
CA LEU A 416 -30.66 29.74 0.75
C LEU A 416 -29.12 29.80 0.74
N ARG A 417 -28.42 28.65 0.68
CA ARG A 417 -26.94 28.55 0.55
C ARG A 417 -26.14 29.46 1.52
N ARG A 418 -26.63 29.68 2.75
CA ARG A 418 -25.84 30.37 3.78
C ARG A 418 -24.72 29.43 4.25
N ALA A 419 -23.52 29.97 4.43
CA ALA A 419 -22.40 29.22 5.02
C ALA A 419 -22.75 28.93 6.48
N ALA A 420 -22.86 27.64 6.82
CA ALA A 420 -23.24 27.21 8.16
C ALA A 420 -22.01 27.04 9.07
N TRP A 421 -20.88 26.62 8.50
CA TRP A 421 -19.60 26.41 9.18
C TRP A 421 -18.47 26.18 8.14
N GLU A 422 -17.19 26.17 8.56
CA GLU A 422 -16.01 25.98 7.70
C GLU A 422 -15.21 24.73 8.08
N VAL A 423 -14.84 23.89 7.09
CA VAL A 423 -13.85 22.81 7.29
C VAL A 423 -12.46 23.42 7.27
N LYS A 424 -11.68 23.27 8.34
CA LYS A 424 -10.26 23.68 8.38
C LYS A 424 -9.36 22.53 7.94
N ALA A 425 -9.22 22.34 6.63
CA ALA A 425 -8.45 21.23 6.09
C ALA A 425 -6.92 21.39 6.27
N VAL A 426 -6.44 22.64 6.27
CA VAL A 426 -5.06 22.99 6.64
C VAL A 426 -5.15 24.16 7.61
N ALA A 427 -4.51 24.04 8.77
CA ALA A 427 -4.71 24.89 9.94
C ALA A 427 -3.41 25.58 10.38
N GLY A 428 -2.68 26.18 9.44
CA GLY A 428 -1.47 26.96 9.73
C GLY A 428 -0.19 26.13 9.62
N VAL A 429 0.01 25.48 8.47
CA VAL A 429 1.21 24.67 8.24
C VAL A 429 2.39 25.56 7.85
N SER A 430 3.52 25.34 8.51
CA SER A 430 4.81 25.90 8.13
C SER A 430 5.82 24.77 7.93
N LEU A 431 6.53 24.77 6.80
CA LEU A 431 7.55 23.79 6.47
C LEU A 431 8.54 24.35 5.44
N GLU A 432 9.71 23.73 5.36
CA GLU A 432 10.78 24.10 4.44
C GLU A 432 11.31 22.84 3.74
N ILE A 433 11.56 22.96 2.42
CA ILE A 433 12.10 21.89 1.59
C ILE A 433 13.40 22.38 0.95
N MET A 434 14.49 21.67 1.22
CA MET A 434 15.82 21.98 0.69
C MET A 434 15.95 21.49 -0.76
N PRO A 435 16.78 22.15 -1.60
CA PRO A 435 17.05 21.65 -2.95
C PRO A 435 17.62 20.22 -2.92
N GLY A 436 17.09 19.34 -3.77
CA GLY A 436 17.51 17.94 -3.88
C GLY A 436 17.03 17.03 -2.74
N GLU A 437 16.31 17.57 -1.75
CA GLU A 437 15.76 16.82 -0.62
C GLU A 437 14.46 16.09 -1.02
N THR A 438 14.22 14.94 -0.39
CA THR A 438 12.88 14.35 -0.31
C THR A 438 12.28 14.57 1.08
N LEU A 439 11.37 15.54 1.21
CA LEU A 439 10.60 15.74 2.44
C LEU A 439 9.36 14.83 2.43
N GLY A 440 9.26 13.93 3.40
CA GLY A 440 8.09 13.10 3.65
C GLY A 440 6.99 13.85 4.40
N LEU A 441 5.74 13.72 3.98
CA LEU A 441 4.57 14.22 4.70
C LEU A 441 3.62 13.05 5.01
N VAL A 442 3.48 12.73 6.30
CA VAL A 442 2.76 11.54 6.78
C VAL A 442 1.66 11.90 7.77
N GLY A 443 0.69 11.01 7.94
CA GLY A 443 -0.44 11.18 8.88
C GLY A 443 -1.65 10.35 8.45
N GLU A 444 -2.66 10.25 9.30
CA GLU A 444 -3.91 9.53 9.01
C GLU A 444 -4.65 10.09 7.78
N SER A 445 -5.49 9.27 7.16
CA SER A 445 -6.35 9.68 6.07
C SER A 445 -7.29 10.81 6.53
N GLY A 446 -7.40 11.87 5.71
CA GLY A 446 -8.22 13.04 6.04
C GLY A 446 -7.52 14.14 6.85
N CYS A 447 -6.25 13.97 7.26
CA CYS A 447 -5.56 14.99 8.07
C CYS A 447 -5.12 16.26 7.29
N GLY A 448 -5.27 16.30 5.96
CA GLY A 448 -5.03 17.50 5.13
C GLY A 448 -3.83 17.45 4.16
N LYS A 449 -3.09 16.34 4.09
CA LYS A 449 -1.84 16.20 3.28
C LYS A 449 -2.03 16.56 1.80
N SER A 450 -2.97 15.91 1.11
CA SER A 450 -3.24 16.17 -0.31
C SER A 450 -3.80 17.58 -0.55
N THR A 451 -4.52 18.14 0.44
CA THR A 451 -5.00 19.54 0.39
C THR A 451 -3.82 20.51 0.41
N LEU A 452 -2.84 20.28 1.30
CA LEU A 452 -1.61 21.07 1.35
C LEU A 452 -0.82 20.96 0.04
N GLY A 453 -0.63 19.74 -0.48
CA GLY A 453 0.03 19.52 -1.77
C GLY A 453 -0.63 20.30 -2.91
N ARG A 454 -1.97 20.22 -3.01
CA ARG A 454 -2.77 20.98 -4.00
C ARG A 454 -2.69 22.50 -3.82
N ALA A 455 -2.55 22.99 -2.58
CA ALA A 455 -2.34 24.40 -2.29
C ALA A 455 -0.96 24.89 -2.78
N ILE A 456 0.09 24.08 -2.57
CA ILE A 456 1.46 24.38 -3.01
C ILE A 456 1.55 24.48 -4.55
N VAL A 457 0.96 23.53 -5.29
CA VAL A 457 0.92 23.60 -6.77
C VAL A 457 -0.10 24.60 -7.31
N ARG A 458 -0.78 25.36 -6.43
CA ARG A 458 -1.83 26.32 -6.78
C ARG A 458 -2.95 25.72 -7.64
N ALA A 459 -3.28 24.46 -7.39
CA ALA A 459 -4.51 23.82 -7.84
C ALA A 459 -5.70 24.17 -6.91
N LEU A 460 -5.39 24.40 -5.64
CA LEU A 460 -6.28 25.02 -4.66
C LEU A 460 -5.68 26.36 -4.22
N GLU A 461 -6.54 27.34 -3.96
CA GLU A 461 -6.13 28.64 -3.44
C GLU A 461 -6.06 28.57 -1.91
N PRO A 462 -4.87 28.72 -1.27
CA PRO A 462 -4.79 29.00 0.15
C PRO A 462 -5.68 30.18 0.55
N THR A 463 -6.36 30.01 1.68
CA THR A 463 -7.15 31.04 2.32
C THR A 463 -6.25 32.11 2.92
N GLU A 464 -5.16 31.70 3.58
CA GLU A 464 -4.17 32.55 4.22
C GLU A 464 -2.76 31.92 4.13
N GLY A 465 -1.75 32.69 4.53
CA GLY A 465 -0.34 32.28 4.53
C GLY A 465 0.41 32.62 3.25
N ALA A 466 1.68 32.23 3.19
CA ALA A 466 2.58 32.51 2.09
C ALA A 466 3.32 31.25 1.63
N ILE A 467 3.58 31.15 0.33
CA ILE A 467 4.27 30.02 -0.29
C ILE A 467 5.42 30.57 -1.12
N TRP A 468 6.59 30.67 -0.52
CA TRP A 468 7.79 31.21 -1.17
C TRP A 468 8.50 30.12 -1.95
N TYR A 469 8.71 30.36 -3.24
CA TYR A 469 9.44 29.49 -4.13
C TYR A 469 10.68 30.21 -4.68
N ARG A 470 11.79 29.49 -4.77
CA ARG A 470 13.06 29.97 -5.33
C ARG A 470 13.46 29.03 -6.46
N ASP A 471 13.75 29.56 -7.64
CA ASP A 471 14.30 28.76 -8.75
C ASP A 471 15.80 28.94 -8.95
N GLY A 472 16.43 29.87 -8.22
CA GLY A 472 17.84 30.21 -8.35
C GLY A 472 18.15 31.19 -9.50
N GLU A 473 17.18 31.49 -10.36
CA GLU A 473 17.31 32.44 -11.48
C GLU A 473 16.65 33.78 -11.15
N THR A 474 15.52 33.72 -10.45
CA THR A 474 14.73 34.86 -9.98
C THR A 474 14.73 34.90 -8.45
N GLY A 475 14.57 36.08 -7.87
CA GLY A 475 14.42 36.24 -6.42
C GLY A 475 13.21 35.46 -5.87
N PRO A 476 13.08 35.29 -4.55
CA PRO A 476 11.98 34.53 -3.95
C PRO A 476 10.61 35.09 -4.36
N VAL A 477 9.72 34.23 -4.83
CA VAL A 477 8.38 34.60 -5.27
C VAL A 477 7.32 33.91 -4.42
N ASP A 478 6.34 34.70 -3.94
CA ASP A 478 5.20 34.19 -3.21
C ASP A 478 4.11 33.67 -4.17
N LEU A 479 4.09 32.35 -4.37
CA LEU A 479 3.11 31.66 -5.22
C LEU A 479 1.67 31.87 -4.73
N ALA A 480 1.45 32.14 -3.44
CA ALA A 480 0.11 32.34 -2.88
C ALA A 480 -0.55 33.62 -3.40
N ARG A 481 0.23 34.62 -3.83
CA ARG A 481 -0.25 35.93 -4.33
C ARG A 481 -0.43 35.97 -5.84
N LEU A 482 0.25 35.09 -6.59
CA LEU A 482 0.19 35.08 -8.05
C LEU A 482 -1.20 34.67 -8.57
N ARG A 483 -1.66 35.31 -9.65
CA ARG A 483 -2.94 34.98 -10.31
C ARG A 483 -2.79 34.96 -11.83
N GLY A 484 -3.68 34.23 -12.51
CA GLY A 484 -3.79 34.24 -13.97
C GLY A 484 -2.47 33.93 -14.70
N ARG A 485 -2.01 34.87 -15.54
CA ARG A 485 -0.81 34.73 -16.38
C ARG A 485 0.50 34.71 -15.59
N GLU A 486 0.57 35.38 -14.45
CA GLU A 486 1.79 35.46 -13.63
C GLU A 486 2.14 34.10 -12.99
N LEU A 487 1.13 33.27 -12.74
CA LEU A 487 1.30 31.92 -12.20
C LEU A 487 1.70 30.90 -13.28
N GLN A 488 1.46 31.19 -14.55
CA GLN A 488 1.64 30.26 -15.66
C GLN A 488 3.08 29.70 -15.80
N PRO A 489 4.16 30.49 -15.62
CA PRO A 489 5.53 29.97 -15.64
C PRO A 489 5.79 28.94 -14.54
N TYR A 490 5.24 29.17 -13.34
CA TYR A 490 5.45 28.30 -12.18
C TYR A 490 4.70 26.97 -12.27
N ARG A 491 3.64 26.88 -13.10
CA ARG A 491 2.94 25.61 -13.38
C ARG A 491 3.80 24.57 -14.12
N GLY A 492 4.92 25.00 -14.71
CA GLY A 492 5.95 24.11 -15.27
C GLY A 492 7.05 23.75 -14.26
N LYS A 493 7.32 24.64 -13.29
CA LYS A 493 8.39 24.53 -12.29
C LYS A 493 7.99 23.70 -11.05
N VAL A 494 6.71 23.75 -10.69
CA VAL A 494 6.11 22.98 -9.57
C VAL A 494 5.03 22.06 -10.11
N ARG A 495 5.21 20.75 -9.95
CA ARG A 495 4.34 19.71 -10.54
C ARG A 495 3.85 18.75 -9.48
N MET A 496 2.78 18.02 -9.81
CA MET A 496 2.18 17.04 -8.91
C MET A 496 1.96 15.74 -9.67
N ILE A 497 2.31 14.63 -9.02
CA ILE A 497 1.88 13.29 -9.37
C ILE A 497 0.66 13.00 -8.50
N PHE A 498 -0.49 12.79 -9.12
CA PHE A 498 -1.76 12.60 -8.41
C PHE A 498 -1.92 11.16 -7.90
N GLN A 499 -2.59 11.02 -6.75
CA GLN A 499 -2.92 9.76 -6.06
C GLN A 499 -3.60 8.71 -6.94
N ASP A 500 -4.54 9.10 -7.80
CA ASP A 500 -5.24 8.18 -8.69
C ASP A 500 -4.66 8.20 -10.11
N PRO A 501 -3.95 7.13 -10.56
CA PRO A 501 -3.45 7.03 -11.92
C PRO A 501 -4.57 6.88 -12.96
N PHE A 502 -5.74 6.36 -12.59
CA PHE A 502 -6.86 6.12 -13.50
C PHE A 502 -7.62 7.41 -13.79
N GLY A 503 -8.11 8.08 -12.75
CA GLY A 503 -8.87 9.32 -12.87
C GLY A 503 -8.05 10.50 -13.40
N SER A 504 -6.72 10.46 -13.24
CA SER A 504 -5.85 11.54 -13.72
C SER A 504 -5.55 11.48 -15.23
N LEU A 505 -5.73 10.32 -15.89
CA LEU A 505 -5.46 10.11 -17.31
C LEU A 505 -6.77 10.10 -18.12
N ASN A 506 -6.87 10.94 -19.15
CA ASN A 506 -8.07 10.94 -20.01
C ASN A 506 -8.09 9.69 -20.91
N PRO A 507 -9.05 8.77 -20.77
CA PRO A 507 -9.05 7.49 -21.49
C PRO A 507 -9.26 7.63 -23.01
N ARG A 508 -9.69 8.82 -23.47
CA ARG A 508 -9.95 9.14 -24.88
C ARG A 508 -8.78 9.83 -25.57
N LYS A 509 -7.67 10.09 -24.86
CA LYS A 509 -6.46 10.71 -25.41
C LYS A 509 -5.32 9.69 -25.50
N THR A 510 -4.45 9.84 -26.49
CA THR A 510 -3.23 9.03 -26.60
C THR A 510 -2.17 9.49 -25.60
N LEU A 511 -1.18 8.64 -25.32
CA LEU A 511 -0.05 9.03 -24.46
C LEU A 511 0.69 10.27 -24.96
N LEU A 512 0.90 10.41 -26.28
CA LEU A 512 1.46 11.62 -26.89
C LEU A 512 0.68 12.88 -26.51
N GLN A 513 -0.65 12.80 -26.53
CA GLN A 513 -1.51 13.92 -26.17
C GLN A 513 -1.49 14.19 -24.67
N ILE A 514 -1.48 13.14 -23.84
CA ILE A 514 -1.52 13.26 -22.38
C ILE A 514 -0.19 13.80 -21.82
N ILE A 515 0.93 13.18 -22.20
CA ILE A 515 2.28 13.55 -21.76
C ILE A 515 2.71 14.86 -22.42
N GLY A 516 2.29 15.13 -23.66
CA GLY A 516 2.62 16.37 -24.36
C GLY A 516 1.77 17.58 -23.95
N GLU A 517 0.62 17.39 -23.31
CA GLU A 517 -0.29 18.48 -22.93
C GLU A 517 0.37 19.57 -22.04
N PRO A 518 1.15 19.23 -20.98
CA PRO A 518 1.82 20.23 -20.16
C PRO A 518 2.73 21.18 -20.95
N LEU A 519 3.47 20.66 -21.94
CA LEU A 519 4.36 21.47 -22.78
C LEU A 519 3.62 22.50 -23.63
N ARG A 520 2.41 22.15 -24.09
CA ARG A 520 1.57 23.06 -24.91
C ARG A 520 0.95 24.19 -24.10
N ARG A 521 0.93 24.08 -22.77
CA ARG A 521 0.25 25.02 -21.87
C ARG A 521 1.20 26.04 -21.22
N LEU A 522 2.51 25.88 -21.42
CA LEU A 522 3.51 26.85 -20.93
C LEU A 522 3.48 28.14 -21.78
N PRO A 523 3.94 29.29 -21.22
CA PRO A 523 3.96 30.57 -21.93
C PRO A 523 4.79 30.52 -23.24
N ASP A 524 5.95 29.86 -23.20
CA ASP A 524 6.81 29.57 -24.36
C ASP A 524 6.45 28.23 -25.02
N GLY A 525 5.21 27.78 -24.84
CA GLY A 525 4.78 26.44 -25.18
C GLY A 525 5.21 26.07 -26.60
N VAL A 526 5.80 24.88 -26.72
CA VAL A 526 6.23 24.33 -28.01
C VAL A 526 5.03 24.48 -28.94
N ARG A 527 5.18 25.30 -30.01
CA ARG A 527 4.20 25.33 -31.11
C ARG A 527 3.98 23.88 -31.56
N PRO A 528 2.89 23.53 -32.26
CA PRO A 528 2.77 22.19 -32.85
C PRO A 528 3.89 22.00 -33.88
N ASP A 529 5.07 21.69 -33.37
CA ASP A 529 6.35 21.60 -34.05
C ASP A 529 6.77 20.14 -33.98
N SER A 530 7.60 19.72 -34.92
CA SER A 530 7.98 18.33 -35.15
C SER A 530 8.67 17.64 -33.96
N SER A 531 9.08 18.38 -32.92
CA SER A 531 9.86 17.89 -31.78
C SER A 531 9.06 17.36 -30.59
N LEU A 532 7.73 17.59 -30.53
CA LEU A 532 6.92 17.08 -29.41
C LEU A 532 6.96 15.54 -29.32
N PRO A 533 6.82 14.78 -30.42
CA PRO A 533 7.01 13.33 -30.40
C PRO A 533 8.37 12.90 -29.83
N ASP A 534 9.45 13.60 -30.18
CA ASP A 534 10.81 13.26 -29.72
C ASP A 534 10.96 13.44 -28.22
N ARG A 535 10.44 14.56 -27.68
CA ARG A 535 10.44 14.82 -26.23
C ARG A 535 9.60 13.81 -25.46
N VAL A 536 8.44 13.44 -25.99
CA VAL A 536 7.61 12.40 -25.37
C VAL A 536 8.31 11.04 -25.45
N ALA A 537 8.95 10.71 -26.57
CA ALA A 537 9.71 9.48 -26.72
C ALA A 537 10.89 9.39 -25.74
N GLU A 538 11.60 10.49 -25.52
CA GLU A 538 12.67 10.58 -24.52
C GLU A 538 12.13 10.41 -23.09
N MET A 539 11.04 11.10 -22.75
CA MET A 539 10.43 10.97 -21.43
C MET A 539 9.86 9.56 -21.19
N LEU A 540 9.29 8.91 -22.22
CA LEU A 540 8.87 7.52 -22.13
C LEU A 540 10.07 6.59 -21.84
N ARG A 541 11.22 6.80 -22.51
CA ARG A 541 12.45 6.04 -22.22
C ARG A 541 12.91 6.24 -20.78
N ALA A 542 12.92 7.49 -20.31
CA ALA A 542 13.33 7.82 -18.94
C ALA A 542 12.48 7.11 -17.88
N VAL A 543 11.16 6.97 -18.11
CA VAL A 543 10.26 6.23 -17.18
C VAL A 543 10.24 4.72 -17.40
N GLY A 544 11.09 4.18 -18.29
CA GLY A 544 11.19 2.75 -18.59
C GLY A 544 10.09 2.22 -19.51
N LEU A 545 9.46 3.08 -20.32
CA LEU A 545 8.45 2.71 -21.31
C LEU A 545 9.00 2.81 -22.73
N ARG A 546 8.46 1.98 -23.63
CA ARG A 546 8.84 1.99 -25.04
C ARG A 546 8.27 3.23 -25.75
N PRO A 547 9.06 3.97 -26.54
CA PRO A 547 8.60 5.13 -27.30
C PRO A 547 7.35 4.87 -28.17
N GLU A 548 7.28 3.68 -28.78
CA GLU A 548 6.16 3.28 -29.65
C GLU A 548 4.79 3.32 -28.93
N TYR A 549 4.79 3.26 -27.60
CA TYR A 549 3.58 3.33 -26.78
C TYR A 549 2.90 4.71 -26.83
N MET A 550 3.58 5.75 -27.30
CA MET A 550 3.05 7.11 -27.42
C MET A 550 1.71 7.20 -28.18
N TRP A 551 1.44 6.25 -29.08
CA TRP A 551 0.23 6.22 -29.92
C TRP A 551 -0.94 5.45 -29.28
N ARG A 552 -0.70 4.77 -28.15
CA ARG A 552 -1.72 3.96 -27.45
C ARG A 552 -2.50 4.81 -26.45
N TYR A 553 -3.62 4.25 -25.99
CA TYR A 553 -4.51 4.85 -24.99
C TYR A 553 -4.23 4.28 -23.59
N PRO A 554 -4.52 5.03 -22.50
CA PRO A 554 -4.25 4.61 -21.12
C PRO A 554 -4.80 3.24 -20.71
N HIS A 555 -5.95 2.84 -21.25
CA HIS A 555 -6.59 1.57 -20.88
C HIS A 555 -5.79 0.33 -21.32
N ALA A 556 -4.84 0.48 -22.24
CA ALA A 556 -3.98 -0.59 -22.72
C ALA A 556 -2.79 -0.92 -21.80
N PHE A 557 -2.64 -0.19 -20.69
CA PHE A 557 -1.51 -0.31 -19.77
C PHE A 557 -1.95 -0.87 -18.41
N SER A 558 -1.04 -1.58 -17.73
CA SER A 558 -1.18 -2.02 -16.34
C SER A 558 -1.18 -0.84 -15.36
N GLY A 559 -1.53 -1.09 -14.09
CA GLY A 559 -1.50 -0.05 -13.04
C GLY A 559 -0.13 0.60 -12.87
N GLY A 560 0.93 -0.21 -12.81
CA GLY A 560 2.32 0.29 -12.71
C GLY A 560 2.76 1.10 -13.93
N GLU A 561 2.41 0.66 -15.13
CA GLU A 561 2.70 1.43 -16.36
C GLU A 561 1.92 2.75 -16.42
N ARG A 562 0.65 2.76 -15.98
CA ARG A 562 -0.13 4.01 -15.86
C ARG A 562 0.52 4.97 -14.85
N GLN A 563 1.10 4.44 -13.78
CA GLN A 563 1.85 5.28 -12.85
C GLN A 563 3.11 5.88 -13.47
N ARG A 564 3.88 5.09 -14.23
CA ARG A 564 5.02 5.59 -15.02
C ARG A 564 4.58 6.69 -16.01
N ILE A 565 3.42 6.54 -16.64
CA ILE A 565 2.82 7.55 -17.54
C ILE A 565 2.46 8.84 -16.76
N ASN A 566 1.91 8.71 -15.55
CA ASN A 566 1.58 9.85 -14.69
C ASN A 566 2.85 10.62 -14.26
N ILE A 567 3.90 9.88 -13.88
CA ILE A 567 5.24 10.43 -13.58
C ILE A 567 5.79 11.16 -14.81
N ALA A 568 5.79 10.53 -15.98
CA ALA A 568 6.23 11.14 -17.24
C ALA A 568 5.49 12.46 -17.54
N ARG A 569 4.17 12.48 -17.36
CA ARG A 569 3.34 13.68 -17.55
C ARG A 569 3.67 14.78 -16.54
N ALA A 570 4.02 14.42 -15.31
CA ALA A 570 4.44 15.40 -14.31
C ALA A 570 5.81 16.01 -14.66
N LEU A 571 6.75 15.18 -15.12
CA LEU A 571 8.17 15.55 -15.31
C LEU A 571 8.51 16.09 -16.69
N ILE A 572 7.64 15.96 -17.70
CA ILE A 572 7.90 16.43 -19.07
C ILE A 572 8.31 17.91 -19.15
N THR A 573 7.88 18.73 -18.18
CA THR A 573 8.22 20.16 -18.07
C THR A 573 9.56 20.43 -17.37
N GLN A 574 10.28 19.39 -16.95
CA GLN A 574 11.53 19.46 -16.17
C GLN A 574 11.39 20.36 -14.93
N PRO A 575 10.45 20.04 -14.01
CA PRO A 575 10.25 20.82 -12.80
C PRO A 575 11.44 20.71 -11.85
N ARG A 576 11.62 21.67 -10.94
CA ARG A 576 12.55 21.51 -9.79
C ARG A 576 11.86 20.94 -8.55
N LEU A 577 10.55 21.17 -8.40
CA LEU A 577 9.75 20.64 -7.29
C LEU A 577 8.61 19.75 -7.80
N VAL A 578 8.53 18.54 -7.24
CA VAL A 578 7.47 17.58 -7.54
C VAL A 578 6.80 17.13 -6.26
N ILE A 579 5.48 17.25 -6.21
CA ILE A 579 4.65 16.72 -5.13
C ILE A 579 4.19 15.33 -5.55
N ALA A 580 4.69 14.31 -4.88
CA ALA A 580 4.29 12.92 -5.09
C ALA A 580 3.18 12.57 -4.09
N ASP A 581 1.92 12.72 -4.51
CA ASP A 581 0.75 12.48 -3.66
C ASP A 581 0.34 11.02 -3.73
N GLU A 582 0.74 10.22 -2.73
CA GLU A 582 0.46 8.79 -2.64
C GLU A 582 0.83 8.01 -3.92
N ALA A 583 1.97 8.36 -4.52
CA ALA A 583 2.38 7.88 -5.82
C ALA A 583 2.64 6.35 -5.90
N VAL A 584 2.62 5.63 -4.78
CA VAL A 584 2.93 4.20 -4.71
C VAL A 584 1.99 3.35 -3.85
N SER A 585 0.96 3.94 -3.23
CA SER A 585 0.15 3.27 -2.20
C SER A 585 -0.74 2.14 -2.74
N ALA A 586 -1.17 2.22 -4.00
CA ALA A 586 -2.03 1.24 -4.66
C ALA A 586 -1.26 0.23 -5.55
N LEU A 587 0.06 0.08 -5.34
CA LEU A 587 0.93 -0.78 -6.14
C LEU A 587 1.44 -1.95 -5.32
N ASP A 588 1.57 -3.12 -5.97
CA ASP A 588 2.19 -4.30 -5.37
C ASP A 588 3.64 -4.02 -4.97
N VAL A 589 4.15 -4.80 -4.01
CA VAL A 589 5.49 -4.62 -3.43
C VAL A 589 6.60 -4.53 -4.49
N SER A 590 6.60 -5.42 -5.48
CA SER A 590 7.57 -5.42 -6.59
C SER A 590 7.48 -4.15 -7.45
N ILE A 591 6.28 -3.76 -7.89
CA ILE A 591 6.08 -2.57 -8.72
C ILE A 591 6.38 -1.30 -7.91
N ARG A 592 5.99 -1.26 -6.64
CA ARG A 592 6.32 -0.19 -5.69
C ARG A 592 7.82 0.01 -5.63
N ALA A 593 8.61 -1.04 -5.39
CA ALA A 593 10.07 -0.95 -5.37
C ALA A 593 10.64 -0.42 -6.70
N GLN A 594 10.13 -0.88 -7.85
CA GLN A 594 10.55 -0.35 -9.15
C GLN A 594 10.25 1.14 -9.32
N ILE A 595 9.08 1.62 -8.87
CA ILE A 595 8.70 3.04 -8.97
C ILE A 595 9.53 3.90 -8.00
N LEU A 596 9.83 3.40 -6.80
CA LEU A 596 10.70 4.10 -5.85
C LEU A 596 12.13 4.24 -6.39
N ASN A 597 12.69 3.16 -6.95
CA ASN A 597 13.97 3.20 -7.65
C ASN A 597 13.94 4.20 -8.81
N LEU A 598 12.87 4.20 -9.62
CA LEU A 598 12.69 5.17 -10.71
C LEU A 598 12.67 6.61 -10.19
N LEU A 599 11.94 6.91 -9.12
CA LEU A 599 11.90 8.25 -8.56
C LEU A 599 13.28 8.68 -8.04
N GLY A 600 14.04 7.78 -7.42
CA GLY A 600 15.42 8.03 -7.01
C GLY A 600 16.36 8.30 -8.20
N ASP A 601 16.27 7.48 -9.26
CA ASP A 601 17.06 7.64 -10.48
C ASP A 601 16.74 9.00 -11.14
N LEU A 602 15.46 9.36 -11.26
CA LEU A 602 15.01 10.65 -11.79
C LEU A 602 15.42 11.83 -10.90
N GLN A 603 15.46 11.66 -9.59
CA GLN A 603 15.95 12.68 -8.67
C GLN A 603 17.39 13.07 -8.98
N ALA A 604 18.24 12.06 -9.13
CA ALA A 604 19.66 12.24 -9.40
C ALA A 604 19.91 12.78 -10.83
N GLU A 605 19.18 12.28 -11.81
CA GLU A 605 19.36 12.68 -13.22
C GLU A 605 18.81 14.07 -13.54
N MET A 606 17.73 14.48 -12.89
CA MET A 606 17.02 15.73 -13.19
C MET A 606 17.11 16.79 -12.08
N ASP A 607 17.90 16.54 -11.03
CA ASP A 607 18.08 17.43 -9.88
C ASP A 607 16.73 17.84 -9.25
N LEU A 608 15.88 16.83 -9.00
CA LEU A 608 14.52 17.01 -8.49
C LEU A 608 14.49 17.14 -6.97
N THR A 609 13.55 17.93 -6.50
CA THR A 609 13.16 18.02 -5.09
C THR A 609 11.76 17.43 -4.92
N TYR A 610 11.56 16.60 -3.91
CA TYR A 610 10.28 15.92 -3.69
C TYR A 610 9.61 16.36 -2.38
N LEU A 611 8.32 16.66 -2.47
CA LEU A 611 7.39 16.52 -1.34
C LEU A 611 6.68 15.18 -1.49
N PHE A 612 7.07 14.19 -0.71
CA PHE A 612 6.56 12.82 -0.80
C PHE A 612 5.45 12.59 0.23
N ILE A 613 4.20 12.54 -0.23
CA ILE A 613 3.05 12.29 0.63
C ILE A 613 2.75 10.80 0.61
N SER A 614 2.74 10.17 1.77
CA SER A 614 2.44 8.74 1.92
C SER A 614 1.80 8.46 3.28
N HIS A 615 1.01 7.40 3.36
CA HIS A 615 0.59 6.80 4.63
C HIS A 615 1.44 5.57 5.00
N ASP A 616 2.20 5.01 4.04
CA ASP A 616 3.15 3.91 4.28
C ASP A 616 4.46 4.48 4.84
N LEU A 617 4.67 4.25 6.14
CA LEU A 617 5.85 4.70 6.87
C LEU A 617 7.11 3.91 6.51
N SER A 618 7.01 2.65 6.09
CA SER A 618 8.18 1.85 5.67
C SER A 618 8.78 2.42 4.38
N VAL A 619 7.94 2.86 3.46
CA VAL A 619 8.39 3.58 2.25
C VAL A 619 9.02 4.93 2.61
N VAL A 620 8.39 5.68 3.52
CA VAL A 620 8.89 6.99 3.95
C VAL A 620 10.26 6.86 4.61
N GLN A 621 10.45 5.83 5.44
CA GLN A 621 11.72 5.55 6.09
C GLN A 621 12.85 5.37 5.07
N HIS A 622 12.56 4.66 3.99
CA HIS A 622 13.54 4.30 2.98
C HIS A 622 13.90 5.48 2.05
N VAL A 623 12.92 6.32 1.69
CA VAL A 623 13.03 7.28 0.57
C VAL A 623 13.24 8.73 1.04
N CYS A 624 12.65 9.12 2.18
CA CYS A 624 12.64 10.52 2.60
C CYS A 624 13.88 10.86 3.42
N ASP A 625 14.38 12.09 3.29
CA ASP A 625 15.49 12.71 4.04
C ASP A 625 15.02 13.27 5.41
N ARG A 626 13.85 13.89 5.40
CA ARG A 626 13.16 14.38 6.60
C ARG A 626 11.70 14.00 6.51
N VAL A 627 11.04 13.97 7.65
CA VAL A 627 9.62 13.63 7.75
C VAL A 627 8.91 14.70 8.58
N ALA A 628 7.77 15.17 8.08
CA ALA A 628 6.81 15.99 8.79
C ALA A 628 5.53 15.17 9.00
N VAL A 629 5.09 15.07 10.26
CA VAL A 629 3.88 14.35 10.67
C VAL A 629 2.76 15.36 10.84
N MET A 630 1.63 15.12 10.14
CA MET A 630 0.49 16.01 10.10
C MET A 630 -0.73 15.38 10.79
N HIS A 631 -1.35 16.13 11.71
CA HIS A 631 -2.57 15.76 12.42
C HIS A 631 -3.56 16.92 12.40
N LEU A 632 -4.81 16.67 12.00
CA LEU A 632 -5.90 17.67 11.91
C LEU A 632 -5.49 19.03 11.31
N GLY A 633 -4.81 19.02 10.16
CA GLY A 633 -4.45 20.26 9.47
C GLY A 633 -3.14 20.92 9.94
N SER A 634 -2.45 20.37 10.95
CA SER A 634 -1.23 20.98 11.53
C SER A 634 -0.06 19.98 11.58
N ILE A 635 1.18 20.49 11.50
CA ILE A 635 2.38 19.68 11.70
C ILE A 635 2.60 19.52 13.20
N VAL A 636 2.68 18.26 13.65
CA VAL A 636 2.85 17.93 15.07
C VAL A 636 4.26 17.47 15.41
N GLU A 637 5.01 16.99 14.43
CA GLU A 637 6.40 16.58 14.60
C GLU A 637 7.14 16.67 13.27
N GLN A 638 8.40 17.10 13.29
CA GLN A 638 9.26 17.17 12.13
C GLN A 638 10.71 16.88 12.52
N ALA A 639 11.37 15.95 11.84
CA ALA A 639 12.78 15.62 12.07
C ALA A 639 13.41 14.90 10.87
N GLY A 640 14.73 14.66 10.94
CA GLY A 640 15.39 13.68 10.08
C GLY A 640 14.76 12.30 10.26
N THR A 641 14.55 11.56 9.17
CA THR A 641 13.80 10.29 9.19
C THR A 641 14.36 9.30 10.20
N ASP A 642 15.67 9.05 10.21
CA ASP A 642 16.27 8.06 11.13
C ASP A 642 15.99 8.42 12.60
N ARG A 643 16.10 9.70 12.93
CA ARG A 643 15.82 10.21 14.28
C ARG A 643 14.34 10.11 14.63
N LEU A 644 13.44 10.43 13.70
CA LEU A 644 11.99 10.33 13.93
C LEU A 644 11.53 8.89 14.19
N PHE A 645 12.12 7.92 13.47
CA PHE A 645 11.78 6.50 13.60
C PHE A 645 12.42 5.86 14.85
N ALA A 646 13.61 6.30 15.25
CA ALA A 646 14.29 5.82 16.46
C ALA A 646 13.72 6.45 17.74
N GLU A 647 13.49 7.76 17.73
CA GLU A 647 13.11 8.56 18.90
C GLU A 647 11.90 9.46 18.60
N PRO A 648 10.70 8.89 18.38
CA PRO A 648 9.51 9.71 18.20
C PRO A 648 9.22 10.49 19.49
N ARG A 649 8.97 11.80 19.37
CA ARG A 649 8.70 12.70 20.51
C ARG A 649 7.23 13.07 20.67
N HIS A 650 6.41 12.89 19.63
CA HIS A 650 4.97 13.13 19.73
C HIS A 650 4.21 11.80 19.92
N PRO A 651 3.29 11.70 20.91
CA PRO A 651 2.46 10.51 21.13
C PRO A 651 1.75 9.97 19.89
N TYR A 652 1.27 10.86 19.03
CA TYR A 652 0.67 10.50 17.74
C TYR A 652 1.66 9.80 16.81
N THR A 653 2.87 10.35 16.65
CA THR A 653 3.92 9.74 15.82
C THR A 653 4.32 8.38 16.36
N ALA A 654 4.49 8.26 17.68
CA ALA A 654 4.76 6.96 18.31
C ALA A 654 3.64 5.95 18.01
N ALA A 655 2.37 6.38 18.06
CA ALA A 655 1.24 5.53 17.75
C ALA A 655 1.21 5.09 16.27
N LEU A 656 1.42 6.03 15.33
CA LEU A 656 1.52 5.73 13.90
C LEU A 656 2.63 4.72 13.62
N LEU A 657 3.82 4.94 14.19
CA LEU A 657 4.95 4.03 14.04
C LEU A 657 4.62 2.66 14.65
N SER A 658 4.01 2.59 15.83
CA SER A 658 3.66 1.31 16.47
C SER A 658 2.66 0.47 15.66
N ALA A 659 1.88 1.11 14.77
CA ALA A 659 0.88 0.45 13.93
C ALA A 659 1.43 -0.06 12.59
N VAL A 660 2.69 0.20 12.25
CA VAL A 660 3.31 -0.26 11.00
C VAL A 660 3.55 -1.77 11.07
N PRO A 661 2.98 -2.58 10.15
CA PRO A 661 3.24 -4.01 10.12
C PRO A 661 4.71 -4.30 9.82
N VAL A 662 5.31 -5.21 10.59
CA VAL A 662 6.70 -5.63 10.40
C VAL A 662 6.71 -7.00 9.72
N PRO A 663 7.46 -7.20 8.62
CA PRO A 663 7.51 -8.47 7.89
C PRO A 663 8.38 -9.51 8.62
N ASP A 664 8.07 -9.77 9.89
CA ASP A 664 8.73 -10.77 10.74
C ASP A 664 7.67 -11.46 11.62
N PRO A 665 7.28 -12.70 11.29
CA PRO A 665 6.24 -13.43 12.04
C PRO A 665 6.57 -13.63 13.52
N ARG A 666 7.86 -13.61 13.90
CA ARG A 666 8.28 -13.75 15.30
C ARG A 666 7.90 -12.54 16.16
N ARG A 667 7.53 -11.43 15.54
CA ARG A 667 7.05 -10.21 16.20
C ARG A 667 5.52 -10.14 16.30
N ARG A 668 4.80 -11.17 15.81
CA ARG A 668 3.33 -11.29 15.89
C ARG A 668 2.88 -11.17 17.35
N GLY A 669 1.87 -10.32 17.60
CA GLY A 669 1.25 -10.16 18.92
C GLY A 669 2.13 -9.48 19.99
N GLY A 670 3.22 -8.79 19.62
CA GLY A 670 4.03 -8.05 20.59
C GLY A 670 3.24 -6.95 21.30
N ASP A 671 3.33 -6.89 22.64
CA ASP A 671 2.67 -5.93 23.57
C ASP A 671 2.99 -4.43 23.34
N GLY A 672 3.67 -4.07 22.25
CA GLY A 672 4.18 -2.73 21.98
C GLY A 672 3.28 -1.82 21.13
N ARG A 673 2.11 -2.29 20.68
CA ARG A 673 1.24 -1.50 19.80
C ARG A 673 0.37 -0.51 20.58
N ILE A 674 0.51 0.78 20.29
CA ILE A 674 -0.30 1.82 20.92
C ILE A 674 -1.67 1.86 20.24
N ARG A 675 -2.69 1.38 20.94
CA ARG A 675 -4.07 1.47 20.48
C ARG A 675 -4.58 2.89 20.67
N LEU A 676 -4.84 3.57 19.55
CA LEU A 676 -5.63 4.79 19.57
C LEU A 676 -7.10 4.38 19.70
N ASP A 677 -7.86 5.05 20.55
CA ASP A 677 -9.32 4.89 20.61
C ASP A 677 -10.04 5.90 19.71
N GLY A 678 -11.24 5.56 19.24
CA GLY A 678 -12.10 6.45 18.44
C GLY A 678 -11.59 6.80 17.03
N GLU A 679 -12.41 7.47 16.22
CA GLU A 679 -12.02 7.94 14.88
C GLU A 679 -11.26 9.27 14.94
N LEU A 680 -10.57 9.62 13.85
CA LEU A 680 -10.01 10.95 13.67
C LEU A 680 -11.15 11.99 13.82
N PRO A 681 -11.00 13.01 14.68
CA PRO A 681 -12.02 14.06 14.82
C PRO A 681 -12.31 14.75 13.49
N ASP A 682 -13.54 15.24 13.33
CA ASP A 682 -13.93 15.98 12.14
C ASP A 682 -13.19 17.34 12.12
N SER A 683 -12.53 17.65 11.00
CA SER A 683 -11.79 18.92 10.84
C SER A 683 -12.70 20.16 10.82
N SER A 684 -14.02 19.95 10.78
CA SER A 684 -15.04 20.99 10.94
C SER A 684 -15.26 21.45 12.38
N ASP A 685 -15.02 20.54 13.33
CA ASP A 685 -15.22 20.75 14.76
C ASP A 685 -14.01 20.19 15.53
N PRO A 686 -12.81 20.79 15.32
CA PRO A 686 -11.61 20.29 15.96
C PRO A 686 -11.69 20.50 17.48
N PRO A 687 -11.16 19.56 18.27
CA PRO A 687 -11.15 19.68 19.72
C PRO A 687 -10.35 20.92 20.18
N ALA A 688 -10.77 21.53 21.29
CA ALA A 688 -10.07 22.67 21.88
C ALA A 688 -8.67 22.28 22.40
N GLY A 689 -7.73 23.24 22.43
CA GLY A 689 -6.36 22.99 22.85
C GLY A 689 -5.58 22.08 21.88
N CYS A 690 -4.90 21.07 22.40
CA CYS A 690 -4.15 20.11 21.60
C CYS A 690 -5.10 19.25 20.75
N GLY A 691 -4.96 19.30 19.42
CA GLY A 691 -5.81 18.55 18.48
C GLY A 691 -5.80 17.03 18.67
N PHE A 692 -4.82 16.47 19.38
CA PHE A 692 -4.69 15.04 19.63
C PHE A 692 -5.20 14.60 21.02
N HIS A 693 -5.53 15.53 21.93
CA HIS A 693 -5.77 15.18 23.34
C HIS A 693 -6.91 14.17 23.53
N VAL A 694 -7.93 14.19 22.68
CA VAL A 694 -9.08 13.27 22.72
C VAL A 694 -8.72 11.81 22.44
N ARG A 695 -7.55 11.56 21.83
CA ARG A 695 -7.05 10.23 21.46
C ARG A 695 -5.67 9.93 22.07
N CYS A 696 -5.13 10.86 22.86
CA CYS A 696 -3.78 10.74 23.41
C CYS A 696 -3.80 9.89 24.68
N PRO A 697 -3.10 8.73 24.72
CA PRO A 697 -3.01 7.91 25.93
C PRO A 697 -2.22 8.60 27.04
N TYR A 698 -1.43 9.63 26.71
CA TYR A 698 -0.62 10.41 27.64
C TYR A 698 -1.23 11.78 27.98
N ARG A 699 -2.52 12.01 27.67
CA ARG A 699 -3.22 13.29 27.92
C ARG A 699 -3.10 13.71 29.40
N ARG A 700 -2.84 15.01 29.60
CA ARG A 700 -2.94 15.70 30.90
C ARG A 700 -4.05 16.75 30.83
N GLU A 701 -5.02 16.70 31.75
CA GLU A 701 -6.27 17.48 31.62
C GLU A 701 -6.07 19.00 31.66
N GLU A 702 -5.11 19.49 32.44
CA GLU A 702 -4.95 20.92 32.72
C GLU A 702 -4.52 21.73 31.48
N ARG A 703 -3.56 21.22 30.71
CA ARG A 703 -2.91 21.96 29.62
C ARG A 703 -3.33 21.49 28.23
N CYS A 704 -3.46 20.18 28.02
CA CYS A 704 -3.77 19.63 26.69
C CYS A 704 -5.18 20.00 26.18
N MET A 705 -6.13 20.32 27.06
CA MET A 705 -7.52 20.65 26.67
C MET A 705 -7.74 22.14 26.38
N SER A 706 -6.83 23.01 26.82
CA SER A 706 -7.00 24.46 26.82
C SER A 706 -5.99 25.18 25.91
N GLU A 707 -4.77 24.66 25.79
CA GLU A 707 -3.68 25.27 25.03
C GLU A 707 -3.36 24.50 23.76
N VAL A 708 -3.09 25.21 22.67
CA VAL A 708 -2.57 24.62 21.42
C VAL A 708 -1.04 24.60 21.53
N PRO A 709 -0.39 23.43 21.44
CA PRO A 709 1.07 23.37 21.46
C PRO A 709 1.64 23.96 20.17
N SER A 710 2.66 24.82 20.27
CA SER A 710 3.44 25.27 19.12
C SER A 710 4.49 24.22 18.75
N LEU A 711 4.84 24.14 17.46
CA LEU A 711 5.96 23.32 17.00
C LEU A 711 7.27 23.98 17.48
N VAL A 712 7.89 23.41 18.51
CA VAL A 712 9.14 23.91 19.09
C VAL A 712 10.26 22.94 18.78
N SER A 713 11.43 23.44 18.38
CA SER A 713 12.64 22.64 18.23
C SER A 713 13.14 22.18 19.61
N ALA A 714 12.87 20.92 19.97
CA ALA A 714 13.21 20.38 21.29
C ALA A 714 14.70 20.02 21.41
N SER A 715 15.41 19.87 20.29
CA SER A 715 16.89 19.74 20.21
C SER A 715 17.36 19.68 18.75
N GLY A 716 17.96 20.75 18.22
CA GLY A 716 18.37 20.83 16.80
C GLY A 716 17.18 20.83 15.83
N ASP A 717 17.31 20.17 14.68
CA ASP A 717 16.30 20.08 13.60
C ASP A 717 15.03 19.25 13.92
N HIS A 718 14.81 18.89 15.20
CA HIS A 718 13.65 18.10 15.65
C HIS A 718 12.59 19.00 16.29
N GLY A 719 11.57 19.38 15.50
CA GLY A 719 10.40 20.13 15.95
C GLY A 719 9.30 19.21 16.47
N VAL A 720 8.68 19.55 17.61
CA VAL A 720 7.55 18.81 18.19
C VAL A 720 6.51 19.77 18.77
N ALA A 721 5.23 19.49 18.52
CA ALA A 721 4.09 20.22 19.04
C ALA A 721 3.39 19.40 20.14
N CYS A 722 4.08 19.14 21.24
CA CYS A 722 3.54 18.48 22.42
C CYS A 722 3.98 19.22 23.69
N HIS A 723 3.05 19.41 24.64
CA HIS A 723 3.35 20.08 25.91
C HIS A 723 4.29 19.29 26.83
N HIS A 724 4.42 17.98 26.62
CA HIS A 724 5.12 17.04 27.48
C HIS A 724 6.19 16.24 26.73
N ALA A 725 6.67 16.73 25.58
CA ALA A 725 7.59 15.99 24.71
C ALA A 725 8.86 15.50 25.44
N ASP A 726 9.40 16.32 26.35
CA ASP A 726 10.65 16.00 27.08
C ASP A 726 10.42 15.12 28.31
N GLU A 727 9.17 14.92 28.74
CA GLU A 727 8.80 14.10 29.90
C GLU A 727 8.38 12.67 29.52
N LEU A 728 8.09 12.43 28.25
CA LEU A 728 7.55 11.17 27.76
C LEU A 728 8.66 10.28 27.20
N ASP A 729 8.75 9.05 27.69
CA ASP A 729 9.51 7.99 27.04
C ASP A 729 8.61 7.27 26.03
N LEU A 730 8.80 7.61 24.76
CA LEU A 730 8.02 7.07 23.63
C LEU A 730 8.88 6.16 22.74
N GLN A 731 10.09 5.81 23.18
CA GLN A 731 10.98 4.96 22.39
C GLN A 731 10.36 3.57 22.23
N ARG A 732 10.54 2.97 21.04
CA ARG A 732 10.20 1.57 20.85
C ARG A 732 11.10 0.73 21.76
N PRO A 733 10.57 -0.27 22.50
CA PRO A 733 11.44 -1.19 23.23
C PRO A 733 12.42 -1.83 22.24
N SER A 734 13.72 -1.71 22.52
CA SER A 734 14.76 -2.28 21.67
C SER A 734 14.62 -3.81 21.63
N SER A 735 15.02 -4.40 20.50
CA SER A 735 14.97 -5.83 20.19
C SER A 735 15.82 -6.74 21.11
N ALA A 736 16.28 -6.26 22.26
CA ALA A 736 17.29 -6.93 23.08
C ALA A 736 16.80 -7.47 24.43
N GLU A 737 15.60 -7.14 24.94
CA GLU A 737 15.17 -7.67 26.25
C GLU A 737 13.68 -8.04 26.32
N PRO A 738 13.32 -9.29 26.67
CA PRO A 738 11.95 -9.63 27.02
C PRO A 738 11.63 -9.02 28.40
N ARG A 739 10.79 -7.98 28.44
CA ARG A 739 10.29 -7.44 29.71
C ARG A 739 9.48 -8.51 30.43
N ALA A 740 9.83 -8.75 31.69
CA ALA A 740 9.10 -9.63 32.59
C ALA A 740 7.65 -9.14 32.74
N ARG A 741 6.70 -10.08 32.62
CA ARG A 741 5.27 -9.84 32.82
C ARG A 741 5.03 -9.16 34.18
N VAL A 742 4.53 -7.94 34.15
CA VAL A 742 3.98 -7.29 35.35
C VAL A 742 2.69 -8.04 35.69
N SER A 743 2.73 -8.81 36.78
CA SER A 743 1.56 -9.49 37.33
C SER A 743 0.53 -8.45 37.78
N THR A 744 -0.57 -8.34 37.06
CA THR A 744 -1.77 -7.69 37.58
C THR A 744 -2.35 -8.58 38.68
N GLY A 745 -2.20 -8.16 39.93
CA GLY A 745 -2.79 -8.82 41.08
C GLY A 745 -4.31 -8.87 40.91
N ARG A 746 -4.86 -10.09 40.85
CA ARG A 746 -6.27 -10.33 41.11
C ARG A 746 -6.49 -10.25 42.61
N ASP A 747 -7.24 -9.24 43.03
CA ASP A 747 -7.90 -9.21 44.33
C ASP A 747 -8.98 -10.29 44.36
N ASP A 748 -8.67 -11.44 44.96
CA ASP A 748 -9.67 -12.43 45.38
C ASP A 748 -10.29 -11.96 46.70
N GLY A 749 -11.43 -11.29 46.61
CA GLY A 749 -12.26 -10.93 47.76
C GLY A 749 -12.90 -12.16 48.41
N LEU A 750 -12.33 -12.62 49.53
CA LEU A 750 -12.98 -13.54 50.45
C LEU A 750 -14.24 -12.90 51.07
N VAL A 751 -15.38 -13.58 50.91
CA VAL A 751 -16.60 -13.34 51.68
C VAL A 751 -16.45 -14.01 53.06
N PRO A 752 -16.58 -13.29 54.20
CA PRO A 752 -16.64 -13.93 55.50
C PRO A 752 -18.08 -14.38 55.79
N SER A 753 -18.19 -15.66 56.12
CA SER A 753 -19.34 -16.28 56.77
C SER A 753 -19.63 -15.61 58.13
N ALA A 754 -20.87 -15.19 58.34
CA ALA A 754 -21.39 -14.82 59.64
C ALA A 754 -22.59 -15.70 59.99
N GLU A 755 -22.43 -16.41 61.10
CA GLU A 755 -23.43 -17.22 61.79
C GLU A 755 -24.62 -16.36 62.23
N ARG A 756 -25.84 -16.75 61.86
CA ARG A 756 -26.98 -17.07 62.75
C ARG A 756 -28.20 -17.50 61.97
#